data_AF-A0A921SEI5-F1
#
_entry.id   AF-A0A921SEI5-F1
#
_cell.length_a   1.000
_cell.length_b   1.000
_cell.length_c   1.000
_cell.angle_alpha   90.00
_cell.angle_beta   90.00
_cell.angle_gamma   90.00
#
_symmetry.space_group_name_H-M   'P 1'
#
loop_
_entity.id
_entity.type
_entity.pdbx_description
1 polymer ?
#
loop_
_entity_poly.entity_id
_entity_poly.type
_entity_poly.pdbx_seq_one_letter_code
_entity_poly.pdbx_strand_id
1 'polypeptide(L)'
;MLQPLLSACFSASVHGGRVIREVVQEHVALDMVNKTEGQYDPQTVADRRSQQRIITALREAFPQLQIVGEEGELAPPASEDVVQCDLHALDAVEFEGGEEAQNRVLEWNNLVLWVDPLDGTKRFAAKKFDEVSVLIGITYKQRPIAGVVHLPFHGKHGVTYWGGPGIGVFRSEHDACEAQTTHSKWAKPSPMFPKRPLICTVSSTDCELVNSAMHQLAPATILTGGATGTMVLGVITGHSDAFFRFKAATRKWDICAVEPLIEALGGKITDTQGHVYVYDHIGNAPDFDNERGLLACIEPDALQVVLGVMTKVNLTSALDGREMTPQWFQECVFPGERVSRVHVVPDSVHRGKHSAVAKLEVHFDRSDSGSEGTERTAIVFLKKSARHELPARSEAYWKRDLASYRSETAFYAHFAGPLHTRGVELIRPLAVFQSDAVEHCSGNLVTSTGDESISSPENFMLLLECLGSASPMPSTFANYEVADCLELTETRQALNYLANLHASAWGQSELLVKAEKELWPAACWWAFPKRGEKELAQASEIWPQVLEHFQTYFEDESSDLPSSPELKSLGERMIEEAAYISSCLSVDESNTNSSLKTLVHGDFKSANLFFESASRKVVAFDWQWSGVGLGAMDVANLLNTSVTISLLANDESELELLQFYYKSLAERLHTLSVTPELQNSYPFEAFERHYMLATLEYARLLISNFWKRMTPQSCMSKASNGNCGLGYRSIPHVVRMVRKLHSGLTRVKMEHRKL
;
A
#
# COMPACT_ATOMS: atom_id res chain seq x y z
N MET A 1 -23.98 -27.06 -15.43
CA MET A 1 -24.32 -25.83 -16.19
C MET A 1 -23.11 -25.22 -16.89
N LEU A 2 -21.91 -25.36 -16.32
CA LEU A 2 -20.67 -24.82 -16.89
C LEU A 2 -20.37 -25.33 -18.30
N GLN A 3 -20.48 -26.63 -18.57
CA GLN A 3 -20.15 -27.20 -19.88
C GLN A 3 -21.04 -26.65 -21.02
N PRO A 4 -22.39 -26.67 -20.94
CA PRO A 4 -23.23 -26.06 -21.99
C PRO A 4 -22.96 -24.56 -22.20
N LEU A 5 -22.67 -23.81 -21.13
CA LEU A 5 -22.32 -22.40 -21.23
C LEU A 5 -20.98 -22.19 -21.95
N LEU A 6 -19.98 -23.00 -21.63
CA LEU A 6 -18.67 -22.97 -22.29
C LEU A 6 -18.76 -23.41 -23.76
N SER A 7 -19.59 -24.41 -24.08
CA SER A 7 -19.90 -24.80 -25.47
C SER A 7 -20.51 -23.64 -26.25
N ALA A 8 -21.45 -22.91 -25.65
CA ALA A 8 -22.04 -21.74 -26.29
C ALA A 8 -21.02 -20.61 -26.52
N CYS A 9 -20.19 -20.32 -25.52
CA CYS A 9 -19.11 -19.33 -25.66
C CYS A 9 -18.10 -19.75 -26.74
N PHE A 10 -17.76 -21.04 -26.78
CA PHE A 10 -16.90 -21.61 -27.82
C PHE A 10 -17.50 -21.39 -29.22
N SER A 11 -18.74 -21.84 -29.45
CA SER A 11 -19.44 -21.68 -30.73
C SER A 11 -19.59 -20.20 -31.12
N ALA A 12 -20.03 -19.35 -30.19
CA ALA A 12 -20.17 -17.91 -30.42
C ALA A 12 -18.85 -17.24 -30.83
N SER A 13 -17.72 -17.60 -30.21
CA SER A 13 -16.40 -17.05 -30.57
C SER A 13 -16.00 -17.40 -32.01
N VAL A 14 -16.37 -18.59 -32.49
CA VAL A 14 -16.09 -19.06 -33.85
C VAL A 14 -16.97 -18.31 -34.86
N HIS A 15 -18.24 -18.07 -34.54
CA HIS A 15 -19.13 -17.25 -35.37
C HIS A 15 -18.66 -15.80 -35.48
N GLY A 16 -18.20 -15.22 -34.36
CA GLY A 16 -17.56 -13.91 -34.34
C GLY A 16 -16.30 -13.88 -35.21
N GLY A 17 -15.42 -14.87 -35.07
CA GLY A 17 -14.25 -15.01 -35.94
C GLY A 17 -14.59 -15.13 -37.42
N ARG A 18 -15.64 -15.87 -37.76
CA ARG A 18 -16.10 -16.06 -39.14
C ARG A 18 -16.48 -14.73 -39.78
N VAL A 19 -17.22 -13.86 -39.07
CA VAL A 19 -17.59 -12.55 -39.63
C VAL A 19 -16.39 -11.64 -39.84
N ILE A 20 -15.39 -11.70 -38.96
CA ILE A 20 -14.14 -10.95 -39.11
C ILE A 20 -13.42 -11.39 -40.39
N ARG A 21 -13.38 -12.70 -40.69
CA ARG A 21 -12.82 -13.19 -41.95
C ARG A 21 -13.65 -12.78 -43.17
N GLU A 22 -14.98 -12.84 -43.08
CA GLU A 22 -15.89 -12.42 -44.17
C GLU A 22 -15.61 -10.98 -44.56
N VAL A 23 -15.50 -10.06 -43.59
CA VAL A 23 -15.14 -8.65 -43.82
C VAL A 23 -13.84 -8.51 -44.62
N VAL A 24 -12.83 -9.33 -44.33
CA VAL A 24 -11.55 -9.34 -45.07
C VAL A 24 -11.69 -9.95 -46.46
N GLN A 25 -12.34 -11.11 -46.58
CA GLN A 25 -12.48 -11.86 -47.83
C GLN A 25 -13.34 -11.12 -48.86
N GLU A 26 -14.41 -10.47 -48.40
CA GLU A 26 -15.35 -9.71 -49.23
C GLU A 26 -14.90 -8.27 -49.46
N HIS A 27 -13.75 -7.86 -48.91
CA HIS A 27 -13.20 -6.50 -49.04
C HIS A 27 -14.19 -5.42 -48.58
N VAL A 28 -14.91 -5.69 -47.49
CA VAL A 28 -15.88 -4.75 -46.92
C VAL A 28 -15.13 -3.52 -46.39
N ALA A 29 -15.69 -2.33 -46.62
CA ALA A 29 -15.13 -1.09 -46.08
C ALA A 29 -15.09 -1.17 -44.55
N LEU A 30 -13.96 -0.79 -43.94
CA LEU A 30 -13.78 -0.94 -42.50
C LEU A 30 -14.69 -0.04 -41.66
N ASP A 31 -15.27 1.02 -42.25
CA ASP A 31 -16.14 1.99 -41.59
C ASP A 31 -15.64 2.37 -40.20
N MET A 32 -14.38 2.86 -40.18
CA MET A 32 -13.64 3.16 -38.96
C MET A 32 -14.26 4.34 -38.22
N VAL A 33 -14.57 4.12 -36.94
CA VAL A 33 -15.01 5.14 -36.00
C VAL A 33 -13.95 5.25 -34.90
N ASN A 34 -13.61 6.46 -34.47
CA ASN A 34 -12.74 6.66 -33.33
C ASN A 34 -13.60 6.81 -32.06
N LYS A 35 -13.46 5.90 -31.09
CA LYS A 35 -14.30 5.84 -29.89
C LYS A 35 -13.99 6.95 -28.89
N THR A 36 -12.75 7.42 -28.87
CA THR A 36 -12.26 8.38 -27.88
C THR A 36 -11.73 9.65 -28.55
N GLU A 37 -12.21 10.82 -28.12
CA GLU A 37 -11.70 12.11 -28.61
C GLU A 37 -10.26 12.34 -28.12
N GLY A 38 -9.34 12.72 -29.01
CA GLY A 38 -7.94 12.98 -28.66
C GLY A 38 -7.05 11.74 -28.46
N GLN A 39 -7.58 10.52 -28.55
CA GLN A 39 -6.81 9.27 -28.55
C GLN A 39 -7.14 8.43 -29.79
N TYR A 40 -6.16 7.75 -30.37
CA TYR A 40 -6.43 6.81 -31.46
C TYR A 40 -6.95 5.49 -30.86
N ASP A 41 -8.26 5.29 -30.95
CA ASP A 41 -9.05 4.18 -30.39
C ASP A 41 -10.10 3.72 -31.41
N PRO A 42 -9.67 3.01 -32.48
CA PRO A 42 -10.52 2.69 -33.61
C PRO A 42 -11.50 1.54 -33.31
N GLN A 43 -12.68 1.62 -33.90
CA GLN A 43 -13.68 0.57 -34.03
C GLN A 43 -14.02 0.39 -35.51
N THR A 44 -14.08 -0.84 -36.01
CA THR A 44 -14.45 -1.16 -37.39
C THR A 44 -15.82 -1.85 -37.48
N VAL A 45 -16.30 -2.04 -38.70
CA VAL A 45 -17.49 -2.88 -38.97
C VAL A 45 -17.30 -4.33 -38.49
N ALA A 46 -16.06 -4.83 -38.46
CA ALA A 46 -15.77 -6.19 -37.99
C ALA A 46 -16.02 -6.32 -36.48
N ASP A 47 -15.61 -5.33 -35.67
CA ASP A 47 -15.86 -5.30 -34.22
C ASP A 47 -17.36 -5.31 -33.94
N ARG A 48 -18.10 -4.42 -34.61
CA ARG A 48 -19.57 -4.30 -34.45
C ARG A 48 -20.29 -5.59 -34.85
N ARG A 49 -20.04 -6.10 -36.06
CA ARG A 49 -20.70 -7.33 -36.55
C ARG A 49 -20.35 -8.53 -35.68
N SER A 50 -19.08 -8.66 -35.26
CA SER A 50 -18.64 -9.75 -34.39
C SER A 50 -19.37 -9.71 -33.05
N GLN A 51 -19.45 -8.54 -32.41
CA GLN A 51 -20.18 -8.40 -31.14
C GLN A 51 -21.68 -8.69 -31.29
N GLN A 52 -22.31 -8.19 -32.36
CA GLN A 52 -23.73 -8.44 -32.63
C GLN A 52 -24.00 -9.95 -32.77
N ARG A 53 -23.18 -10.68 -33.54
CA ARG A 53 -23.31 -12.14 -33.68
C ARG A 53 -23.14 -12.85 -32.33
N ILE A 54 -22.06 -12.55 -31.60
CA ILE A 54 -21.73 -13.20 -30.33
C ILE A 54 -22.82 -12.95 -29.28
N ILE A 55 -23.16 -11.69 -29.02
CA ILE A 55 -24.07 -11.32 -27.94
C ILE A 55 -25.49 -11.79 -28.24
N THR A 56 -25.98 -11.69 -29.49
CA THR A 56 -27.32 -12.16 -29.84
C THR A 56 -27.44 -13.68 -29.68
N ALA A 57 -26.47 -14.46 -30.17
CA ALA A 57 -26.48 -15.91 -30.05
C ALA A 57 -26.41 -16.37 -28.58
N LEU A 58 -25.61 -15.69 -27.75
CA LEU A 58 -25.51 -16.00 -26.32
C LEU A 58 -26.77 -15.61 -25.54
N ARG A 59 -27.38 -14.46 -25.84
CA ARG A 59 -28.65 -14.02 -25.23
C ARG A 59 -29.82 -14.93 -25.61
N GLU A 60 -29.83 -15.49 -26.82
CA GLU A 60 -30.83 -16.48 -27.24
C GLU A 60 -30.68 -17.80 -26.48
N ALA A 61 -29.45 -18.30 -26.32
CA ALA A 61 -29.18 -19.52 -25.57
C ALA A 61 -29.40 -19.36 -24.06
N PHE A 62 -29.04 -18.20 -23.49
CA PHE A 62 -29.07 -17.93 -22.06
C PHE A 62 -29.55 -16.51 -21.74
N PRO A 63 -30.88 -16.27 -21.73
CA PRO A 63 -31.46 -14.94 -21.55
C PRO A 63 -31.13 -14.26 -20.20
N GLN A 64 -30.74 -15.03 -19.19
CA GLN A 64 -30.46 -14.54 -17.83
C GLN A 64 -29.02 -14.05 -17.64
N LEU A 65 -28.13 -14.27 -18.61
CA LEU A 65 -26.72 -13.89 -18.47
C LEU A 65 -26.53 -12.38 -18.54
N GLN A 66 -25.70 -11.87 -17.64
CA GLN A 66 -25.10 -10.57 -17.80
C GLN A 66 -23.89 -10.69 -18.72
N ILE A 67 -23.84 -9.81 -19.73
CA ILE A 67 -22.78 -9.77 -20.73
C ILE A 67 -22.28 -8.33 -20.80
N VAL A 68 -20.97 -8.15 -20.64
CA VAL A 68 -20.25 -6.90 -20.83
C VAL A 68 -19.42 -7.04 -22.09
N GLY A 69 -19.81 -6.31 -23.14
CA GLY A 69 -19.08 -6.24 -24.41
C GLY A 69 -18.34 -4.92 -24.56
N GLU A 70 -17.15 -4.95 -25.17
CA GLU A 70 -16.33 -3.75 -25.40
C GLU A 70 -17.08 -2.64 -26.14
N GLU A 71 -17.89 -2.99 -27.15
CA GLU A 71 -18.50 -2.00 -28.03
C GLU A 71 -19.82 -1.41 -27.50
N GLY A 72 -20.12 -1.65 -26.22
CA GLY A 72 -21.34 -1.19 -25.56
C GLY A 72 -22.60 -1.85 -26.13
N GLU A 73 -23.74 -1.16 -26.03
CA GLU A 73 -24.99 -1.64 -26.61
C GLU A 73 -25.04 -1.32 -28.11
N LEU A 74 -25.24 -2.37 -28.92
CA LEU A 74 -25.36 -2.28 -30.37
C LEU A 74 -26.78 -2.67 -30.82
N ALA A 75 -27.18 -2.23 -32.02
CA ALA A 75 -28.40 -2.71 -32.66
C ALA A 75 -28.35 -4.24 -32.91
N PRO A 76 -29.49 -4.93 -33.08
CA PRO A 76 -29.51 -6.34 -33.47
C PRO A 76 -28.73 -6.61 -34.77
N PRO A 77 -28.19 -7.83 -34.95
CA PRO A 77 -27.49 -8.23 -36.17
C PRO A 77 -28.41 -8.15 -37.40
N ALA A 78 -27.81 -7.98 -38.57
CA ALA A 78 -28.50 -8.17 -39.85
C ALA A 78 -29.00 -9.62 -39.98
N SER A 79 -29.98 -9.87 -40.85
CA SER A 79 -30.63 -11.20 -40.95
C SER A 79 -29.65 -12.30 -41.35
N GLU A 80 -28.67 -11.96 -42.18
CA GLU A 80 -27.55 -12.81 -42.62
C GLU A 80 -26.51 -13.08 -41.51
N ASP A 81 -26.50 -12.27 -40.45
CA ASP A 81 -25.58 -12.38 -39.33
C ASP A 81 -26.17 -13.13 -38.13
N VAL A 82 -27.46 -13.50 -38.18
CA VAL A 82 -28.12 -14.27 -37.11
C VAL A 82 -27.60 -15.71 -37.10
N VAL A 83 -27.07 -16.13 -35.95
CA VAL A 83 -26.52 -17.48 -35.73
C VAL A 83 -26.98 -18.03 -34.38
N GLN A 84 -26.98 -19.35 -34.24
CA GLN A 84 -27.30 -20.04 -32.99
C GLN A 84 -26.06 -20.72 -32.43
N CYS A 85 -25.93 -20.72 -31.10
CA CYS A 85 -24.85 -21.42 -30.42
C CYS A 85 -25.07 -22.95 -30.46
N ASP A 86 -24.01 -23.70 -30.76
CA ASP A 86 -23.98 -25.14 -30.49
C ASP A 86 -23.65 -25.40 -29.02
N LEU A 87 -24.65 -25.86 -28.25
CA LEU A 87 -24.50 -26.17 -26.82
C LEU A 87 -23.79 -27.51 -26.56
N HIS A 88 -23.59 -28.32 -27.61
CA HIS A 88 -23.00 -29.66 -27.55
C HIS A 88 -21.59 -29.70 -28.15
N ALA A 89 -21.03 -28.55 -28.55
CA ALA A 89 -19.74 -28.44 -29.21
C ALA A 89 -18.58 -29.09 -28.43
N LEU A 90 -18.70 -29.22 -27.09
CA LEU A 90 -17.67 -29.74 -26.20
C LEU A 90 -18.09 -31.02 -25.45
N ASP A 91 -19.16 -31.71 -25.88
CA ASP A 91 -19.67 -32.91 -25.19
C ASP A 91 -18.68 -34.08 -25.23
N ALA A 92 -17.83 -34.14 -26.26
CA ALA A 92 -16.83 -35.19 -26.42
C ALA A 92 -15.56 -34.97 -25.57
N VAL A 93 -15.48 -33.89 -24.78
CA VAL A 93 -14.28 -33.54 -24.01
C VAL A 93 -14.48 -33.78 -22.52
N GLU A 94 -13.59 -34.57 -21.93
CA GLU A 94 -13.52 -34.79 -20.49
C GLU A 94 -12.74 -33.67 -19.79
N PHE A 95 -13.33 -33.07 -18.76
CA PHE A 95 -12.68 -32.02 -17.95
C PHE A 95 -11.75 -32.64 -16.91
N GLU A 96 -10.65 -31.96 -16.57
CA GLU A 96 -9.68 -32.46 -15.58
C GLU A 96 -10.27 -32.68 -14.17
N GLY A 97 -11.26 -31.88 -13.78
CA GLY A 97 -12.00 -32.01 -12.53
C GLY A 97 -13.16 -33.02 -12.58
N GLY A 98 -13.30 -33.77 -13.67
CA GLY A 98 -14.35 -34.77 -13.87
C GLY A 98 -15.77 -34.22 -13.80
N GLU A 99 -16.72 -35.05 -13.35
CA GLU A 99 -18.14 -34.71 -13.29
C GLU A 99 -18.44 -33.49 -12.41
N GLU A 100 -17.66 -33.24 -11.35
CA GLU A 100 -17.87 -32.10 -10.46
C GLU A 100 -17.65 -30.77 -11.20
N ALA A 101 -16.61 -30.69 -12.03
CA ALA A 101 -16.35 -29.53 -12.87
C ALA A 101 -17.38 -29.39 -14.01
N GLN A 102 -17.71 -30.49 -14.69
CA GLN A 102 -18.66 -30.50 -15.82
C GLN A 102 -20.08 -30.11 -15.39
N ASN A 103 -20.55 -30.71 -14.29
CA ASN A 103 -21.90 -30.55 -13.78
C ASN A 103 -22.04 -29.41 -12.77
N ARG A 104 -21.00 -28.57 -12.61
CA ARG A 104 -21.02 -27.42 -11.71
C ARG A 104 -22.28 -26.57 -11.93
N VAL A 105 -23.02 -26.37 -10.86
CA VAL A 105 -24.20 -25.51 -10.79
C VAL A 105 -23.71 -24.09 -10.47
N LEU A 106 -24.13 -23.12 -11.28
CA LEU A 106 -23.78 -21.71 -11.10
C LEU A 106 -25.08 -20.92 -11.00
N GLU A 107 -25.05 -19.87 -10.19
CA GLU A 107 -26.18 -18.96 -10.01
C GLU A 107 -26.04 -17.80 -11.01
N TRP A 108 -27.13 -17.48 -11.72
CA TRP A 108 -27.15 -16.44 -12.74
C TRP A 108 -26.67 -15.07 -12.21
N ASN A 109 -27.09 -14.68 -11.01
CA ASN A 109 -26.73 -13.39 -10.40
C ASN A 109 -25.24 -13.25 -10.07
N ASN A 110 -24.47 -14.35 -10.15
CA ASN A 110 -23.05 -14.39 -9.88
C ASN A 110 -22.23 -14.60 -11.17
N LEU A 111 -22.87 -14.68 -12.34
CA LEU A 111 -22.24 -14.93 -13.64
C LEU A 111 -22.17 -13.68 -14.50
N VAL A 112 -20.99 -13.40 -15.03
CA VAL A 112 -20.79 -12.34 -16.03
C VAL A 112 -19.91 -12.85 -17.15
N LEU A 113 -20.34 -12.64 -18.40
CA LEU A 113 -19.51 -12.81 -19.57
C LEU A 113 -18.83 -11.50 -19.95
N TRP A 114 -17.55 -11.57 -20.25
CA TRP A 114 -16.74 -10.44 -20.73
C TRP A 114 -16.32 -10.73 -22.16
N VAL A 115 -16.71 -9.86 -23.09
CA VAL A 115 -16.54 -10.07 -24.52
C VAL A 115 -15.70 -8.94 -25.11
N ASP A 116 -14.56 -9.32 -25.67
CA ASP A 116 -13.85 -8.51 -26.67
C ASP A 116 -14.13 -9.15 -28.04
N PRO A 117 -14.97 -8.51 -28.88
CA PRO A 117 -15.40 -9.08 -30.15
C PRO A 117 -14.28 -9.08 -31.20
N LEU A 118 -13.22 -8.28 -31.02
CA LEU A 118 -12.05 -8.18 -31.89
C LEU A 118 -10.89 -7.52 -31.11
N ASP A 119 -10.14 -8.33 -30.35
CA ASP A 119 -8.91 -7.88 -29.68
C ASP A 119 -7.86 -7.59 -30.76
N GLY A 120 -7.35 -6.36 -30.75
CA GLY A 120 -6.35 -5.91 -31.73
C GLY A 120 -6.91 -5.14 -32.92
N THR A 121 -7.97 -4.35 -32.76
CA THR A 121 -8.56 -3.51 -33.84
C THR A 121 -7.52 -2.65 -34.58
N LYS A 122 -6.52 -2.10 -33.88
CA LYS A 122 -5.40 -1.37 -34.50
C LYS A 122 -4.55 -2.26 -35.42
N ARG A 123 -4.38 -3.53 -35.06
CA ARG A 123 -3.66 -4.53 -35.88
C ARG A 123 -4.51 -4.96 -37.06
N PHE A 124 -5.81 -5.15 -36.86
CA PHE A 124 -6.76 -5.40 -37.94
C PHE A 124 -6.76 -4.29 -39.00
N ALA A 125 -6.87 -3.03 -38.57
CA ALA A 125 -6.79 -1.86 -39.45
C ALA A 125 -5.43 -1.77 -40.17
N ALA A 126 -4.35 -2.17 -39.50
CA ALA A 126 -3.00 -2.29 -40.09
C ALA A 126 -2.79 -3.54 -40.96
N LYS A 127 -3.85 -4.34 -41.22
CA LYS A 127 -3.82 -5.59 -41.99
C LYS A 127 -2.91 -6.68 -41.43
N LYS A 128 -2.66 -6.65 -40.12
CA LYS A 128 -1.93 -7.68 -39.37
C LYS A 128 -2.92 -8.67 -38.76
N PHE A 129 -3.55 -9.44 -39.63
CA PHE A 129 -4.68 -10.29 -39.29
C PHE A 129 -4.31 -11.48 -38.41
N ASP A 130 -3.05 -11.90 -38.40
CA ASP A 130 -2.51 -12.95 -37.55
C ASP A 130 -2.39 -12.56 -36.06
N GLU A 131 -2.55 -11.28 -35.74
CA GLU A 131 -2.45 -10.75 -34.38
C GLU A 131 -3.79 -10.37 -33.74
N VAL A 132 -4.92 -10.76 -34.35
CA VAL A 132 -6.26 -10.45 -33.83
C VAL A 132 -6.92 -11.68 -33.22
N SER A 133 -7.77 -11.48 -32.22
CA SER A 133 -8.53 -12.55 -31.57
C SER A 133 -9.94 -12.14 -31.21
N VAL A 134 -10.81 -13.12 -30.95
CA VAL A 134 -12.08 -12.94 -30.25
C VAL A 134 -11.92 -13.50 -28.85
N LEU A 135 -12.26 -12.73 -27.82
CA LEU A 135 -12.11 -13.11 -26.41
C LEU A 135 -13.47 -13.20 -25.74
N ILE A 136 -13.75 -14.34 -25.10
CA ILE A 136 -14.93 -14.52 -24.25
C ILE A 136 -14.49 -15.12 -22.92
N GLY A 137 -14.55 -14.32 -21.85
CA GLY A 137 -14.25 -14.74 -20.49
C GLY A 137 -15.52 -14.99 -19.67
N ILE A 138 -15.52 -16.08 -18.90
CA ILE A 138 -16.64 -16.48 -18.04
C ILE A 138 -16.22 -16.27 -16.58
N THR A 139 -16.90 -15.37 -15.89
CA THR A 139 -16.62 -15.10 -14.47
C THR A 139 -17.74 -15.60 -13.59
N TYR A 140 -17.37 -16.16 -12.43
CA TYR A 140 -18.31 -16.54 -11.38
C TYR A 140 -17.82 -15.99 -10.04
N LYS A 141 -18.67 -15.23 -9.34
CA LYS A 141 -18.30 -14.50 -8.11
C LYS A 141 -17.04 -13.64 -8.30
N GLN A 142 -17.05 -12.86 -9.39
CA GLN A 142 -16.01 -11.88 -9.76
C GLN A 142 -14.61 -12.47 -10.07
N ARG A 143 -14.50 -13.80 -10.24
CA ARG A 143 -13.26 -14.47 -10.67
C ARG A 143 -13.49 -15.25 -11.97
N PRO A 144 -12.52 -15.26 -12.89
CA PRO A 144 -12.64 -16.00 -14.14
C PRO A 144 -12.55 -17.50 -13.84
N ILE A 145 -13.49 -18.27 -14.38
CA ILE A 145 -13.55 -19.73 -14.19
C ILE A 145 -13.33 -20.49 -15.50
N ALA A 146 -13.55 -19.85 -16.64
CA ALA A 146 -13.29 -20.40 -17.95
C ALA A 146 -13.13 -19.27 -18.98
N GLY A 147 -12.45 -19.53 -20.09
CA GLY A 147 -12.25 -18.56 -21.15
C GLY A 147 -12.10 -19.22 -22.51
N VAL A 148 -12.37 -18.43 -23.56
CA VAL A 148 -12.29 -18.82 -24.96
C VAL A 148 -11.55 -17.73 -25.74
N VAL A 149 -10.51 -18.12 -26.45
CA VAL A 149 -9.68 -17.26 -27.30
C VAL A 149 -9.67 -17.84 -28.71
N HIS A 150 -10.39 -17.21 -29.62
CA HIS A 150 -10.43 -17.64 -31.02
C HIS A 150 -9.54 -16.75 -31.89
N LEU A 151 -8.65 -17.39 -32.66
CA LEU A 151 -7.72 -16.76 -33.61
C LEU A 151 -8.26 -16.98 -35.04
N PRO A 152 -8.93 -16.00 -35.67
CA PRO A 152 -9.68 -16.25 -36.91
C PRO A 152 -8.80 -16.60 -38.10
N PHE A 153 -7.55 -16.13 -38.11
CA PHE A 153 -6.62 -16.24 -39.24
C PHE A 153 -5.48 -17.24 -39.00
N HIS A 154 -5.58 -18.06 -37.95
CA HIS A 154 -4.65 -19.16 -37.69
C HIS A 154 -5.23 -20.48 -38.23
N GLY A 155 -4.37 -21.37 -38.74
CA GLY A 155 -4.84 -22.59 -39.39
C GLY A 155 -5.61 -22.30 -40.68
N LYS A 156 -6.46 -23.24 -41.12
CA LYS A 156 -7.28 -23.08 -42.35
C LYS A 156 -8.54 -22.25 -42.12
N HIS A 157 -9.24 -22.49 -41.00
CA HIS A 157 -10.52 -21.85 -40.68
C HIS A 157 -10.57 -21.28 -39.26
N GLY A 158 -9.41 -21.03 -38.65
CA GLY A 158 -9.27 -20.52 -37.30
C GLY A 158 -8.78 -21.59 -36.33
N VAL A 159 -8.25 -21.13 -35.19
CA VAL A 159 -7.84 -21.95 -34.05
C VAL A 159 -8.48 -21.38 -32.79
N THR A 160 -8.99 -22.22 -31.89
CA THR A 160 -9.52 -21.76 -30.60
C THR A 160 -8.79 -22.39 -29.43
N TYR A 161 -8.31 -21.57 -28.50
CA TYR A 161 -7.87 -22.02 -27.19
C TYR A 161 -8.99 -21.79 -26.18
N TRP A 162 -9.25 -22.77 -25.32
CA TRP A 162 -10.33 -22.67 -24.35
C TRP A 162 -10.07 -23.55 -23.13
N GLY A 163 -10.77 -23.28 -22.04
CA GLY A 163 -10.63 -24.02 -20.79
C GLY A 163 -10.58 -23.14 -19.56
N GLY A 164 -10.01 -23.67 -18.47
CA GLY A 164 -9.95 -23.00 -17.17
C GLY A 164 -9.59 -23.96 -16.02
N PRO A 165 -9.47 -23.44 -14.78
CA PRO A 165 -9.17 -24.27 -13.61
C PRO A 165 -10.23 -25.37 -13.41
N GLY A 166 -9.79 -26.62 -13.28
CA GLY A 166 -10.67 -27.79 -13.20
C GLY A 166 -11.26 -28.24 -14.55
N ILE A 167 -11.07 -27.49 -15.63
CA ILE A 167 -11.42 -27.90 -17.00
C ILE A 167 -10.18 -28.49 -17.68
N GLY A 168 -9.02 -27.84 -17.50
CA GLY A 168 -7.83 -28.02 -18.31
C GLY A 168 -7.75 -26.95 -19.40
N VAL A 169 -6.74 -27.01 -20.27
CA VAL A 169 -6.61 -26.14 -21.45
C VAL A 169 -6.65 -27.00 -22.69
N PHE A 170 -7.37 -26.55 -23.71
CA PHE A 170 -7.53 -27.25 -24.97
C PHE A 170 -7.31 -26.32 -26.15
N ARG A 171 -6.83 -26.91 -27.25
CA ARG A 171 -6.68 -26.28 -28.55
C ARG A 171 -7.57 -27.00 -29.56
N SER A 172 -8.42 -26.23 -30.22
CA SER A 172 -9.32 -26.68 -31.28
C SER A 172 -8.86 -26.18 -32.64
N GLU A 173 -8.74 -27.08 -33.61
CA GLU A 173 -8.58 -26.73 -35.04
C GLU A 173 -9.93 -26.81 -35.73
N HIS A 174 -10.26 -25.77 -36.50
CA HIS A 174 -11.54 -25.65 -37.21
C HIS A 174 -11.39 -26.03 -38.68
N ASP A 175 -12.38 -26.76 -39.19
CA ASP A 175 -12.59 -26.98 -40.63
C ASP A 175 -13.71 -26.05 -41.15
N ALA A 176 -14.10 -26.20 -42.41
CA ALA A 176 -15.14 -25.39 -43.04
C ALA A 176 -16.52 -25.47 -42.34
N CYS A 177 -16.76 -26.53 -41.55
CA CYS A 177 -17.98 -26.74 -40.77
C CYS A 177 -17.65 -27.02 -39.29
N GLU A 178 -18.43 -26.46 -38.37
CA GLU A 178 -18.27 -26.64 -36.90
C GLU A 178 -18.34 -28.11 -36.46
N ALA A 179 -19.07 -28.96 -37.19
CA ALA A 179 -19.17 -30.39 -36.93
C ALA A 179 -17.84 -31.17 -37.16
N GLN A 180 -16.80 -30.53 -37.70
CA GLN A 180 -15.49 -31.12 -37.99
C GLN A 180 -14.37 -30.48 -37.15
N THR A 181 -14.70 -30.06 -35.93
CA THR A 181 -13.73 -29.49 -34.98
C THR A 181 -12.94 -30.61 -34.29
N THR A 182 -11.61 -30.47 -34.20
CA THR A 182 -10.76 -31.41 -33.45
C THR A 182 -10.25 -30.78 -32.17
N HIS A 183 -10.49 -31.42 -31.02
CA HIS A 183 -10.04 -30.94 -29.71
C HIS A 183 -8.79 -31.68 -29.25
N SER A 184 -7.76 -30.94 -28.89
CA SER A 184 -6.51 -31.48 -28.35
C SER A 184 -6.21 -30.84 -27.00
N LYS A 185 -5.86 -31.65 -26.00
CA LYS A 185 -5.44 -31.14 -24.70
C LYS A 185 -4.11 -30.40 -24.86
N TRP A 186 -4.04 -29.18 -24.34
CA TRP A 186 -2.84 -28.37 -24.31
C TRP A 186 -2.10 -28.58 -23.00
N ALA A 187 -0.85 -29.03 -23.09
CA ALA A 187 0.01 -29.22 -21.93
C ALA A 187 0.79 -27.94 -21.60
N LYS A 188 1.18 -27.79 -20.32
CA LYS A 188 2.10 -26.74 -19.88
C LYS A 188 3.38 -26.77 -20.73
N PRO A 189 3.77 -25.66 -21.38
CA PRO A 189 5.02 -25.59 -22.15
C PRO A 189 6.25 -25.90 -21.29
N SER A 190 7.23 -26.58 -21.89
CA SER A 190 8.51 -26.89 -21.24
C SER A 190 9.61 -27.12 -22.28
N PRO A 191 10.85 -26.62 -22.07
CA PRO A 191 11.29 -25.85 -20.91
C PRO A 191 10.83 -24.38 -20.95
N MET A 192 10.62 -23.79 -19.77
CA MET A 192 10.40 -22.36 -19.55
C MET A 192 11.45 -21.80 -18.58
N PHE A 193 11.61 -20.48 -18.47
CA PHE A 193 12.49 -19.87 -17.48
C PHE A 193 12.19 -20.40 -16.06
N PRO A 194 13.21 -20.79 -15.25
CA PRO A 194 14.64 -20.56 -15.43
C PRO A 194 15.39 -21.68 -16.18
N LYS A 195 14.70 -22.68 -16.73
CA LYS A 195 15.31 -23.80 -17.46
C LYS A 195 15.74 -23.46 -18.89
N ARG A 196 15.36 -22.28 -19.38
CA ARG A 196 15.83 -21.65 -20.62
C ARG A 196 16.14 -20.16 -20.36
N PRO A 197 16.90 -19.49 -21.25
CA PRO A 197 17.07 -18.04 -21.18
C PRO A 197 15.73 -17.31 -21.23
N LEU A 198 15.61 -16.21 -20.48
CA LEU A 198 14.37 -15.44 -20.35
C LEU A 198 13.97 -14.82 -21.70
N ILE A 199 12.72 -15.07 -22.12
CA ILE A 199 12.08 -14.43 -23.27
C ILE A 199 10.91 -13.58 -22.78
N CYS A 200 10.88 -12.30 -23.13
CA CYS A 200 9.81 -11.38 -22.74
C CYS A 200 9.04 -10.89 -23.95
N THR A 201 7.71 -10.80 -23.83
CA THR A 201 6.86 -10.07 -24.78
C THR A 201 6.45 -8.74 -24.16
N VAL A 202 6.49 -7.67 -24.95
CA VAL A 202 6.01 -6.34 -24.56
C VAL A 202 5.07 -5.77 -25.61
N SER A 203 4.28 -4.78 -25.21
CA SER A 203 3.41 -4.02 -26.10
C SER A 203 4.22 -3.15 -27.06
N SER A 204 3.74 -2.98 -28.30
CA SER A 204 4.34 -2.04 -29.26
C SER A 204 4.18 -0.56 -28.90
N THR A 205 3.29 -0.25 -27.96
CA THR A 205 3.16 1.09 -27.38
C THR A 205 4.36 1.39 -26.47
N ASP A 206 5.09 2.46 -26.78
CA ASP A 206 6.26 2.89 -26.01
C ASP A 206 5.90 3.23 -24.56
N CYS A 207 6.78 2.86 -23.64
CA CYS A 207 6.64 3.04 -22.21
C CYS A 207 8.01 2.99 -21.54
N GLU A 208 8.45 4.12 -20.96
CA GLU A 208 9.77 4.22 -20.32
C GLU A 208 9.96 3.20 -19.19
N LEU A 209 8.93 2.94 -18.38
CA LEU A 209 8.98 1.91 -17.33
C LEU A 209 9.26 0.51 -17.91
N VAL A 210 8.68 0.18 -19.06
CA VAL A 210 8.93 -1.09 -19.77
C VAL A 210 10.36 -1.12 -20.27
N ASN A 211 10.86 -0.02 -20.84
CA ASN A 211 12.23 0.08 -21.34
C ASN A 211 13.25 -0.07 -20.20
N SER A 212 13.04 0.60 -19.07
CA SER A 212 13.89 0.49 -17.87
C SER A 212 13.86 -0.92 -17.27
N ALA A 213 12.68 -1.56 -17.22
CA ALA A 213 12.56 -2.94 -16.78
C ALA A 213 13.31 -3.89 -17.73
N MET A 214 13.24 -3.68 -19.04
CA MET A 214 13.94 -4.50 -20.02
C MET A 214 15.46 -4.38 -19.94
N HIS A 215 15.96 -3.17 -19.70
CA HIS A 215 17.39 -2.96 -19.46
C HIS A 215 17.87 -3.74 -18.22
N GLN A 216 17.08 -3.76 -17.15
CA GLN A 216 17.44 -4.48 -15.93
C GLN A 216 17.24 -6.01 -16.00
N LEU A 217 16.20 -6.47 -16.69
CA LEU A 217 15.93 -7.90 -16.89
C LEU A 217 16.92 -8.56 -17.86
N ALA A 218 17.45 -7.78 -18.83
CA ALA A 218 18.35 -8.25 -19.88
C ALA A 218 17.90 -9.60 -20.51
N PRO A 219 16.64 -9.70 -20.99
CA PRO A 219 16.14 -10.95 -21.57
C PRO A 219 16.93 -11.31 -22.84
N ALA A 220 17.06 -12.60 -23.11
CA ALA A 220 17.75 -13.09 -24.31
C ALA A 220 16.98 -12.77 -25.60
N THR A 221 15.67 -12.59 -25.51
CA THR A 221 14.81 -12.22 -26.65
C THR A 221 13.65 -11.36 -26.18
N ILE A 222 13.39 -10.29 -26.94
CA ILE A 222 12.25 -9.39 -26.73
C ILE A 222 11.33 -9.53 -27.93
N LEU A 223 10.09 -9.92 -27.68
CA LEU A 223 9.02 -9.96 -28.68
C LEU A 223 8.11 -8.73 -28.49
N THR A 224 7.49 -8.29 -29.58
CA THR A 224 6.60 -7.13 -29.55
C THR A 224 5.25 -7.49 -30.15
N GLY A 225 4.17 -7.25 -29.41
CA GLY A 225 2.79 -7.52 -29.85
C GLY A 225 1.88 -6.30 -29.77
N GLY A 226 0.74 -6.39 -30.45
CA GLY A 226 -0.22 -5.29 -30.55
C GLY A 226 -1.54 -5.49 -29.80
N ALA A 227 -1.90 -6.74 -29.47
CA ALA A 227 -3.19 -7.12 -28.88
C ALA A 227 -2.96 -7.91 -27.59
N THR A 228 -3.70 -7.59 -26.54
CA THR A 228 -3.36 -8.04 -25.18
C THR A 228 -3.61 -9.55 -25.02
N GLY A 229 -4.74 -10.03 -25.52
CA GLY A 229 -5.12 -11.44 -25.45
C GLY A 229 -4.12 -12.32 -26.20
N THR A 230 -3.69 -11.90 -27.40
CA THR A 230 -2.68 -12.66 -28.17
C THR A 230 -1.30 -12.67 -27.53
N MET A 231 -0.88 -11.59 -26.87
CA MET A 231 0.38 -11.55 -26.13
C MET A 231 0.38 -12.48 -24.92
N VAL A 232 -0.70 -12.51 -24.13
CA VAL A 232 -0.85 -13.46 -23.02
C VAL A 232 -0.96 -14.89 -23.55
N LEU A 233 -1.66 -15.12 -24.67
CA LEU A 233 -1.70 -16.41 -25.34
C LEU A 233 -0.31 -16.87 -25.79
N GLY A 234 0.57 -15.95 -26.20
CA GLY A 234 1.98 -16.22 -26.46
C GLY A 234 2.70 -16.83 -25.26
N VAL A 235 2.41 -16.36 -24.04
CA VAL A 235 2.93 -16.95 -22.79
C VAL A 235 2.33 -18.34 -22.58
N ILE A 236 0.99 -18.49 -22.72
CA ILE A 236 0.26 -19.77 -22.59
C ILE A 236 0.81 -20.85 -23.53
N THR A 237 1.23 -20.45 -24.74
CA THR A 237 1.73 -21.33 -25.79
C THR A 237 3.26 -21.49 -25.78
N GLY A 238 3.98 -20.81 -24.88
CA GLY A 238 5.42 -20.95 -24.68
C GLY A 238 6.31 -20.08 -25.59
N HIS A 239 5.73 -19.19 -26.39
CA HIS A 239 6.47 -18.22 -27.23
C HIS A 239 7.30 -17.24 -26.39
N SER A 240 6.84 -16.91 -25.18
CA SER A 240 7.59 -16.14 -24.19
C SER A 240 7.39 -16.69 -22.77
N ASP A 241 8.26 -16.30 -21.84
CA ASP A 241 8.18 -16.67 -20.43
C ASP A 241 7.36 -15.66 -19.61
N ALA A 242 7.40 -14.39 -20.03
CA ALA A 242 6.67 -13.30 -19.40
C ALA A 242 6.11 -12.35 -20.45
N PHE A 243 4.89 -11.88 -20.23
CA PHE A 243 4.34 -10.70 -20.89
C PHE A 243 4.05 -9.65 -19.83
N PHE A 244 4.42 -8.40 -20.08
CA PHE A 244 4.03 -7.31 -19.20
C PHE A 244 3.81 -5.99 -19.96
N ARG A 245 2.95 -5.17 -19.36
CA ARG A 245 2.60 -3.83 -19.80
C ARG A 245 2.38 -2.98 -18.56
N PHE A 246 3.15 -1.92 -18.36
CA PHE A 246 3.08 -1.11 -17.14
C PHE A 246 2.22 0.16 -17.25
N LYS A 247 1.54 0.33 -18.38
CA LYS A 247 0.61 1.44 -18.62
C LYS A 247 -0.85 1.01 -18.46
N ALA A 248 -1.68 1.90 -17.93
CA ALA A 248 -3.14 1.83 -17.95
C ALA A 248 -3.67 1.87 -19.39
N ALA A 249 -3.71 0.71 -20.05
CA ALA A 249 -4.11 0.60 -21.45
C ALA A 249 -4.74 -0.77 -21.77
N THR A 250 -5.28 -1.44 -20.75
CA THR A 250 -6.02 -2.69 -20.94
C THR A 250 -7.30 -2.63 -20.14
N ARG A 251 -8.32 -3.38 -20.55
CA ARG A 251 -9.60 -3.49 -19.88
C ARG A 251 -9.88 -4.91 -19.41
N LYS A 252 -10.93 -5.11 -18.63
CA LYS A 252 -11.30 -6.44 -18.11
C LYS A 252 -11.49 -7.46 -19.23
N TRP A 253 -12.14 -7.08 -20.33
CA TRP A 253 -12.39 -7.98 -21.45
C TRP A 253 -11.11 -8.47 -22.14
N ASP A 254 -10.05 -7.66 -22.21
CA ASP A 254 -8.75 -8.01 -22.78
C ASP A 254 -8.05 -9.21 -22.11
N ILE A 255 -8.35 -9.44 -20.82
CA ILE A 255 -7.63 -10.43 -19.99
C ILE A 255 -8.54 -11.54 -19.43
N CYS A 256 -9.86 -11.32 -19.38
CA CYS A 256 -10.80 -12.24 -18.76
C CYS A 256 -10.81 -13.64 -19.42
N ALA A 257 -10.60 -13.70 -20.74
CA ALA A 257 -10.58 -14.97 -21.47
C ALA A 257 -9.25 -15.74 -21.32
N VAL A 258 -8.14 -15.05 -21.09
CA VAL A 258 -6.79 -15.65 -21.01
C VAL A 258 -6.37 -15.97 -19.57
N GLU A 259 -6.85 -15.24 -18.57
CA GLU A 259 -6.57 -15.50 -17.15
C GLU A 259 -6.89 -16.93 -16.70
N PRO A 260 -8.08 -17.51 -16.97
CA PRO A 260 -8.37 -18.87 -16.52
C PRO A 260 -7.53 -19.91 -17.26
N LEU A 261 -7.10 -19.64 -18.51
CA LEU A 261 -6.23 -20.55 -19.27
C LEU A 261 -4.84 -20.63 -18.66
N ILE A 262 -4.23 -19.48 -18.33
CA ILE A 262 -2.90 -19.47 -17.72
C ILE A 262 -2.92 -20.02 -16.29
N GLU A 263 -3.99 -19.76 -15.52
CA GLU A 263 -4.18 -20.34 -14.17
C GLU A 263 -4.29 -21.87 -14.21
N ALA A 264 -4.99 -22.42 -15.20
CA ALA A 264 -5.09 -23.87 -15.40
C ALA A 264 -3.74 -24.53 -15.68
N LEU A 265 -2.78 -23.79 -16.23
CA LEU A 265 -1.38 -24.23 -16.44
C LEU A 265 -0.47 -23.93 -15.24
N GLY A 266 -1.03 -23.48 -14.11
CA GLY A 266 -0.30 -23.14 -12.89
C GLY A 266 0.33 -21.75 -12.88
N GLY A 267 0.07 -20.95 -13.91
CA GLY A 267 0.54 -19.58 -14.04
C GLY A 267 -0.37 -18.54 -13.37
N LYS A 268 -0.05 -17.27 -13.59
CA LYS A 268 -0.80 -16.13 -13.04
C LYS A 268 -0.84 -14.95 -14.00
N ILE A 269 -1.94 -14.22 -13.94
CA ILE A 269 -2.04 -12.83 -14.39
C ILE A 269 -2.18 -11.94 -13.16
N THR A 270 -1.34 -10.91 -13.05
CA THR A 270 -1.37 -9.95 -11.95
C THR A 270 -1.18 -8.52 -12.46
N ASP A 271 -1.46 -7.54 -11.60
CA ASP A 271 -0.95 -6.18 -11.79
C ASP A 271 0.58 -6.11 -11.53
N THR A 272 1.16 -4.92 -11.68
CA THR A 272 2.58 -4.65 -11.41
C THR A 272 3.03 -4.87 -9.97
N GLN A 273 2.09 -5.10 -9.05
CA GLN A 273 2.32 -5.32 -7.63
C GLN A 273 2.02 -6.77 -7.21
N GLY A 274 1.61 -7.63 -8.15
CA GLY A 274 1.29 -9.04 -7.89
C GLY A 274 -0.16 -9.28 -7.43
N HIS A 275 -1.04 -8.27 -7.46
CA HIS A 275 -2.45 -8.46 -7.14
C HIS A 275 -3.21 -9.07 -8.33
N VAL A 276 -4.17 -9.95 -8.03
CA VAL A 276 -5.08 -10.51 -9.02
C VAL A 276 -6.16 -9.50 -9.40
N TYR A 277 -6.70 -9.61 -10.61
CA TYR A 277 -7.81 -8.76 -11.05
C TYR A 277 -9.14 -9.21 -10.45
N VAL A 278 -10.07 -8.27 -10.32
CA VAL A 278 -11.44 -8.57 -9.90
C VAL A 278 -12.38 -8.09 -11.00
N TYR A 279 -13.34 -8.94 -11.34
CA TYR A 279 -14.29 -8.73 -12.43
C TYR A 279 -15.67 -8.40 -11.86
N ASP A 280 -15.82 -7.19 -11.33
CA ASP A 280 -17.11 -6.68 -10.84
C ASP A 280 -17.87 -5.97 -11.97
N HIS A 281 -19.18 -6.12 -11.98
CA HIS A 281 -20.10 -5.60 -13.00
C HIS A 281 -21.19 -4.68 -12.41
N ILE A 282 -21.24 -4.53 -11.07
CA ILE A 282 -22.29 -3.76 -10.38
C ILE A 282 -21.98 -2.25 -10.40
N GLY A 283 -23.02 -1.42 -10.53
CA GLY A 283 -23.02 0.03 -10.84
C GLY A 283 -22.31 1.02 -9.90
N ASN A 284 -21.33 0.57 -9.11
CA ASN A 284 -20.36 1.41 -8.42
C ASN A 284 -18.93 1.24 -8.96
N ALA A 285 -18.70 0.43 -10.01
CA ALA A 285 -17.36 0.25 -10.57
C ALA A 285 -16.94 1.49 -11.37
N PRO A 286 -15.91 2.25 -10.93
CA PRO A 286 -15.27 3.23 -11.80
C PRO A 286 -14.40 2.45 -12.77
N ASP A 287 -14.71 2.56 -14.05
CA ASP A 287 -13.91 2.12 -15.20
C ASP A 287 -13.53 0.62 -15.27
N PHE A 288 -13.84 0.00 -16.41
CA PHE A 288 -13.40 -1.36 -16.75
C PHE A 288 -11.88 -1.46 -17.00
N ASP A 289 -11.15 -0.37 -16.76
CA ASP A 289 -9.73 -0.23 -17.00
C ASP A 289 -8.90 -1.03 -15.98
N ASN A 290 -7.77 -1.53 -16.46
CA ASN A 290 -6.70 -2.14 -15.68
C ASN A 290 -5.60 -1.11 -15.54
N GLU A 291 -5.78 -0.17 -14.60
CA GLU A 291 -4.89 0.99 -14.48
C GLU A 291 -3.48 0.64 -13.98
N ARG A 292 -3.32 -0.50 -13.31
CA ARG A 292 -2.09 -0.85 -12.57
C ARG A 292 -1.05 -1.62 -13.39
N GLY A 293 -1.16 -1.54 -14.71
CA GLY A 293 -0.42 -2.41 -15.62
C GLY A 293 -0.81 -3.88 -15.44
N LEU A 294 -0.12 -4.77 -16.15
CA LEU A 294 -0.44 -6.17 -16.36
C LEU A 294 0.87 -6.98 -16.45
N LEU A 295 0.90 -8.15 -15.83
CA LEU A 295 1.99 -9.11 -15.86
C LEU A 295 1.40 -10.53 -15.97
N ALA A 296 1.86 -11.31 -16.94
CA ALA A 296 1.44 -12.68 -17.17
C ALA A 296 2.66 -13.60 -17.26
N CYS A 297 2.68 -14.66 -16.45
CA CYS A 297 3.76 -15.65 -16.38
C CYS A 297 3.17 -17.05 -16.09
N ILE A 298 3.74 -18.10 -16.70
CA ILE A 298 3.42 -19.49 -16.33
C ILE A 298 4.24 -19.93 -15.11
N GLU A 299 5.54 -19.63 -15.11
CA GLU A 299 6.43 -20.06 -14.02
C GLU A 299 6.50 -19.02 -12.90
N PRO A 300 6.36 -19.44 -11.62
CA PRO A 300 6.47 -18.53 -10.48
C PRO A 300 7.79 -17.76 -10.42
N ASP A 301 8.90 -18.39 -10.84
CA ASP A 301 10.23 -17.76 -10.86
C ASP A 301 10.27 -16.56 -11.82
N ALA A 302 9.68 -16.69 -13.00
CA ALA A 302 9.60 -15.59 -13.97
C ALA A 302 8.77 -14.43 -13.40
N LEU A 303 7.63 -14.74 -12.75
CA LEU A 303 6.79 -13.74 -12.12
C LEU A 303 7.54 -12.95 -11.03
N GLN A 304 8.26 -13.65 -10.14
CA GLN A 304 9.04 -13.02 -9.07
C GLN A 304 10.15 -12.12 -9.60
N VAL A 305 10.89 -12.58 -10.63
CA VAL A 305 11.97 -11.80 -11.25
C VAL A 305 11.43 -10.50 -11.86
N VAL A 306 10.32 -10.56 -12.61
CA VAL A 306 9.74 -9.35 -13.24
C VAL A 306 9.16 -8.40 -12.19
N LEU A 307 8.45 -8.90 -11.16
CA LEU A 307 7.95 -8.07 -10.06
C LEU A 307 9.08 -7.39 -9.27
N GLY A 308 10.19 -8.09 -9.05
CA GLY A 308 11.37 -7.55 -8.39
C GLY A 308 12.00 -6.40 -9.17
N VAL A 309 12.16 -6.57 -10.49
CA VAL A 309 12.68 -5.49 -11.35
C VAL A 309 11.73 -4.30 -11.39
N MET A 310 10.42 -4.53 -11.51
CA MET A 310 9.46 -3.42 -11.51
C MET A 310 9.41 -2.65 -10.22
N THR A 311 9.55 -3.38 -9.12
CA THR A 311 9.66 -2.78 -7.81
C THR A 311 10.86 -1.84 -7.73
N LYS A 312 12.00 -2.25 -8.28
CA LYS A 312 13.22 -1.45 -8.37
C LYS A 312 13.04 -0.23 -9.27
N VAL A 313 12.52 -0.41 -10.49
CA VAL A 313 12.28 0.68 -11.46
C VAL A 313 11.39 1.78 -10.87
N ASN A 314 10.26 1.42 -10.25
CA ASN A 314 9.34 2.41 -9.67
C ASN A 314 9.98 3.18 -8.50
N LEU A 315 10.78 2.49 -7.67
CA LEU A 315 11.46 3.13 -6.55
C LEU A 315 12.63 4.00 -6.98
N THR A 316 13.24 3.72 -8.12
CA THR A 316 14.30 4.57 -8.70
C THR A 316 13.76 5.68 -9.59
N SER A 317 12.44 5.80 -9.75
CA SER A 317 11.81 6.98 -10.36
C SER A 317 11.62 8.09 -9.33
N ALA A 318 12.10 9.29 -9.63
CA ALA A 318 11.86 10.49 -8.84
C ALA A 318 10.41 10.99 -9.03
N LEU A 319 10.01 11.96 -8.21
CA LEU A 319 8.63 12.50 -8.26
C LEU A 319 8.34 13.38 -9.47
N ASP A 320 9.36 13.74 -10.24
CA ASP A 320 9.29 14.49 -11.51
C ASP A 320 9.38 13.56 -12.73
N GLY A 321 9.27 12.24 -12.53
CA GLY A 321 9.35 11.22 -13.58
C GLY A 321 10.77 10.87 -14.04
N ARG A 322 11.81 11.61 -13.62
CA ARG A 322 13.21 11.27 -13.97
C ARG A 322 13.69 10.04 -13.21
N GLU A 323 14.55 9.24 -13.83
CA GLU A 323 15.27 8.19 -13.10
C GLU A 323 16.32 8.82 -12.17
N MET A 324 16.42 8.30 -10.94
CA MET A 324 17.42 8.67 -9.93
C MET A 324 18.81 8.09 -10.27
N THR A 325 19.33 8.50 -11.43
CA THR A 325 20.65 8.17 -11.95
C THR A 325 21.77 8.79 -11.11
N PRO A 326 23.06 8.40 -11.30
CA PRO A 326 24.19 9.09 -10.68
C PRO A 326 24.17 10.61 -10.91
N GLN A 327 23.84 11.05 -12.14
CA GLN A 327 23.70 12.46 -12.47
C GLN A 327 22.57 13.12 -11.66
N TRP A 328 21.41 12.48 -11.55
CA TRP A 328 20.30 13.00 -10.75
C TRP A 328 20.69 13.16 -9.28
N PHE A 329 21.38 12.19 -8.69
CA PHE A 329 21.87 12.29 -7.31
C PHE A 329 22.87 13.44 -7.12
N GLN A 330 23.79 13.63 -8.07
CA GLN A 330 24.74 14.75 -8.05
C GLN A 330 24.03 16.10 -8.17
N GLU A 331 22.99 16.22 -9.00
CA GLU A 331 22.24 17.46 -9.19
C GLU A 331 21.31 17.78 -8.01
N CYS A 332 20.59 16.79 -7.51
CA CYS A 332 19.45 17.00 -6.62
C CYS A 332 19.72 16.70 -5.14
N VAL A 333 20.73 15.87 -4.82
CA VAL A 333 20.98 15.37 -3.45
C VAL A 333 22.38 15.73 -2.94
N PHE A 334 23.40 15.58 -3.78
CA PHE A 334 24.81 15.80 -3.42
C PHE A 334 25.47 16.85 -4.34
N PRO A 335 24.97 18.10 -4.36
CA PRO A 335 25.54 19.14 -5.20
C PRO A 335 27.03 19.34 -4.85
N GLY A 336 27.89 19.26 -5.87
CA GLY A 336 29.33 19.43 -5.75
C GLY A 336 30.14 18.15 -5.52
N GLU A 337 29.48 17.00 -5.31
CA GLU A 337 30.14 15.68 -5.25
C GLU A 337 29.96 14.95 -6.58
N ARG A 338 30.97 14.20 -7.03
CA ARG A 338 30.85 13.38 -8.25
C ARG A 338 30.32 12.01 -7.93
N VAL A 339 29.11 11.69 -8.38
CA VAL A 339 28.48 10.38 -8.15
C VAL A 339 28.77 9.46 -9.34
N SER A 340 29.40 8.32 -9.07
CA SER A 340 29.83 7.36 -10.10
C SER A 340 28.79 6.27 -10.34
N ARG A 341 28.08 5.83 -9.30
CA ARG A 341 27.12 4.74 -9.35
C ARG A 341 26.05 4.86 -8.27
N VAL A 342 24.84 4.45 -8.60
CA VAL A 342 23.73 4.28 -7.64
C VAL A 342 23.09 2.93 -7.89
N HIS A 343 22.83 2.17 -6.83
CA HIS A 343 22.03 0.95 -6.94
C HIS A 343 21.15 0.72 -5.73
N VAL A 344 20.00 0.07 -5.94
CA VAL A 344 19.17 -0.42 -4.85
C VAL A 344 19.86 -1.60 -4.20
N VAL A 345 20.05 -1.54 -2.88
CA VAL A 345 20.61 -2.65 -2.10
C VAL A 345 19.66 -3.84 -2.21
N PRO A 346 20.15 -5.04 -2.59
CA PRO A 346 19.32 -6.25 -2.68
C PRO A 346 18.52 -6.50 -1.39
N ASP A 347 17.30 -7.01 -1.54
CA ASP A 347 16.38 -7.36 -0.45
C ASP A 347 16.00 -6.24 0.53
N SER A 348 16.44 -5.00 0.27
CA SER A 348 16.14 -3.82 1.13
C SER A 348 14.79 -3.16 0.83
N VAL A 349 14.11 -3.60 -0.22
CA VAL A 349 12.86 -2.98 -0.68
C VAL A 349 11.67 -3.53 0.10
N HIS A 350 10.89 -2.64 0.71
CA HIS A 350 9.63 -3.01 1.37
C HIS A 350 8.50 -2.09 0.91
N ARG A 351 7.35 -2.68 0.56
CA ARG A 351 6.14 -1.94 0.17
C ARG A 351 5.06 -2.12 1.23
N GLY A 352 4.72 -1.02 1.89
CA GLY A 352 3.58 -0.94 2.78
C GLY A 352 2.32 -0.48 2.06
N LYS A 353 1.19 -0.47 2.78
CA LYS A 353 -0.08 0.11 2.28
C LYS A 353 -0.01 1.62 2.07
N HIS A 354 0.99 2.25 2.67
CA HIS A 354 1.07 3.70 2.75
C HIS A 354 2.29 4.27 2.03
N SER A 355 3.40 3.53 1.94
CA SER A 355 4.66 3.99 1.34
C SER A 355 5.50 2.79 0.92
N ALA A 356 6.45 3.03 0.02
CA ALA A 356 7.49 2.10 -0.36
C ALA A 356 8.84 2.62 0.16
N VAL A 357 9.68 1.73 0.67
CA VAL A 357 11.00 2.06 1.21
C VAL A 357 12.08 1.19 0.57
N ALA A 358 13.30 1.72 0.49
CA ALA A 358 14.48 0.99 0.02
C ALA A 358 15.76 1.56 0.63
N LYS A 359 16.84 0.77 0.60
CA LYS A 359 18.20 1.28 0.77
C LYS A 359 18.85 1.45 -0.60
N LEU A 360 19.52 2.57 -0.81
CA LEU A 360 20.27 2.88 -2.01
C LEU A 360 21.75 3.01 -1.62
N GLU A 361 22.63 2.37 -2.38
CA GLU A 361 24.07 2.51 -2.25
C GLU A 361 24.59 3.46 -3.33
N VAL A 362 25.15 4.59 -2.88
CA VAL A 362 25.63 5.69 -3.72
C VAL A 362 27.16 5.75 -3.62
N HIS A 363 27.84 5.63 -4.77
CA HIS A 363 29.30 5.64 -4.89
C HIS A 363 29.77 6.97 -5.46
N PHE A 364 30.89 7.46 -4.94
CA PHE A 364 31.48 8.73 -5.34
C PHE A 364 32.85 8.55 -5.98
N ASP A 365 33.17 9.36 -6.99
CA ASP A 365 34.52 9.42 -7.57
C ASP A 365 35.52 9.95 -6.53
N ARG A 366 36.79 9.57 -6.72
CA ARG A 366 37.91 10.02 -5.88
C ARG A 366 38.05 11.54 -5.95
N SER A 367 38.18 12.22 -4.80
CA SER A 367 38.63 13.61 -4.75
C SER A 367 40.13 13.66 -5.07
N ASP A 368 40.58 14.66 -5.85
CA ASP A 368 41.98 14.81 -6.31
C ASP A 368 43.03 15.00 -5.17
N SER A 369 42.63 14.92 -3.90
CA SER A 369 43.50 15.05 -2.74
C SER A 369 44.17 13.72 -2.34
N GLY A 370 45.07 13.22 -3.20
CA GLY A 370 46.36 12.60 -2.86
C GLY A 370 46.52 11.44 -1.85
N SER A 371 45.53 10.97 -1.10
CA SER A 371 45.69 9.82 -0.19
C SER A 371 45.20 8.52 -0.85
N GLU A 372 45.99 7.45 -0.73
CA GLU A 372 45.61 6.08 -1.08
C GLU A 372 44.54 5.60 -0.08
N GLY A 373 43.26 5.73 -0.45
CA GLY A 373 42.12 5.33 0.38
C GLY A 373 40.94 4.92 -0.50
N THR A 374 40.21 3.91 -0.05
CA THR A 374 39.05 3.25 -0.69
C THR A 374 37.96 4.21 -1.19
N GLU A 375 37.26 3.81 -2.26
CA GLU A 375 36.06 4.46 -2.82
C GLU A 375 35.07 4.84 -1.71
N ARG A 376 34.55 6.08 -1.73
CA ARG A 376 33.58 6.55 -0.73
C ARG A 376 32.19 6.08 -1.14
N THR A 377 31.49 5.43 -0.22
CA THR A 377 30.13 4.95 -0.42
C THR A 377 29.21 5.54 0.66
N ALA A 378 28.00 5.93 0.28
CA ALA A 378 26.93 6.31 1.20
C ALA A 378 25.73 5.38 1.05
N ILE A 379 25.16 4.95 2.17
CA ILE A 379 23.89 4.22 2.19
C ILE A 379 22.77 5.22 2.51
N VAL A 380 21.83 5.34 1.59
CA VAL A 380 20.69 6.26 1.64
C VAL A 380 19.41 5.46 1.86
N PHE A 381 18.62 5.84 2.85
CA PHE A 381 17.28 5.31 3.06
C PHE A 381 16.28 6.15 2.26
N LEU A 382 15.61 5.50 1.31
CA LEU A 382 14.52 6.08 0.53
C LEU A 382 13.19 5.68 1.17
N LYS A 383 12.31 6.66 1.39
CA LYS A 383 10.88 6.46 1.67
C LYS A 383 10.06 7.28 0.67
N LYS A 384 9.24 6.61 -0.13
CA LYS A 384 8.42 7.21 -1.19
C LYS A 384 6.95 6.89 -0.98
N SER A 385 6.12 7.91 -1.00
CA SER A 385 4.66 7.83 -0.97
C SER A 385 4.13 8.51 -2.21
N ALA A 386 3.88 7.72 -3.27
CA ALA A 386 3.35 8.21 -4.53
C ALA A 386 1.99 7.52 -4.77
N ARG A 387 0.93 8.31 -4.92
CA ARG A 387 -0.47 7.82 -4.97
C ARG A 387 -0.66 6.74 -6.03
N HIS A 388 -0.09 6.95 -7.22
CA HIS A 388 -0.21 6.02 -8.35
C HIS A 388 0.59 4.71 -8.16
N GLU A 389 1.52 4.65 -7.19
CA GLU A 389 2.33 3.46 -6.89
C GLU A 389 1.79 2.64 -5.72
N LEU A 390 0.77 3.14 -5.03
CA LEU A 390 0.24 2.55 -3.80
C LEU A 390 -1.12 1.88 -4.04
N PRO A 391 -1.51 0.90 -3.19
CA PRO A 391 -2.82 0.26 -3.32
C PRO A 391 -3.97 1.26 -3.15
N ALA A 392 -5.06 1.09 -3.91
CA ALA A 392 -6.24 1.95 -3.76
C ALA A 392 -6.84 1.90 -2.35
N ARG A 393 -7.33 3.06 -1.89
CA ARG A 393 -7.98 3.26 -0.59
C ARG A 393 -9.17 4.20 -0.76
N SER A 394 -10.07 4.22 0.24
CA SER A 394 -11.13 5.23 0.25
C SER A 394 -10.55 6.63 0.43
N GLU A 395 -11.26 7.63 -0.09
CA GLU A 395 -10.87 9.04 -0.02
C GLU A 395 -10.59 9.51 1.42
N ALA A 396 -11.40 9.04 2.39
CA ALA A 396 -11.21 9.36 3.80
C ALA A 396 -9.88 8.84 4.37
N TYR A 397 -9.47 7.62 3.99
CA TYR A 397 -8.16 7.10 4.38
C TYR A 397 -7.04 7.87 3.68
N TRP A 398 -7.22 8.20 2.40
CA TRP A 398 -6.20 8.89 1.62
C TRP A 398 -5.91 10.30 2.15
N LYS A 399 -6.96 11.06 2.50
CA LYS A 399 -6.82 12.39 3.12
C LYS A 399 -5.99 12.34 4.40
N ARG A 400 -6.17 11.31 5.23
CA ARG A 400 -5.42 11.14 6.47
C ARG A 400 -3.97 10.77 6.21
N ASP A 401 -3.72 9.83 5.30
CA ASP A 401 -2.37 9.41 4.93
C ASP A 401 -1.59 10.59 4.32
N LEU A 402 -2.23 11.39 3.47
CA LEU A 402 -1.65 12.60 2.89
C LEU A 402 -1.17 13.59 3.96
N ALA A 403 -2.02 13.87 4.96
CA ALA A 403 -1.67 14.76 6.07
C ALA A 403 -0.51 14.20 6.91
N SER A 404 -0.47 12.87 7.10
CA SER A 404 0.62 12.19 7.80
C SER A 404 1.96 12.32 7.08
N TYR A 405 2.00 12.12 5.75
CA TYR A 405 3.21 12.28 4.95
C TYR A 405 3.66 13.72 4.79
N ARG A 406 2.70 14.63 4.65
CA ARG A 406 2.99 16.06 4.68
C ARG A 406 3.66 16.44 6.00
N SER A 407 3.17 15.95 7.13
CA SER A 407 3.77 16.21 8.44
C SER A 407 5.20 15.67 8.54
N GLU A 408 5.44 14.43 8.12
CA GLU A 408 6.78 13.82 8.19
C GLU A 408 7.79 14.51 7.26
N THR A 409 7.37 14.84 6.03
CA THR A 409 8.24 15.56 5.09
C THR A 409 8.53 16.99 5.52
N ALA A 410 7.52 17.71 6.02
CA ALA A 410 7.72 19.04 6.60
C ALA A 410 8.67 18.98 7.80
N PHE A 411 8.53 17.98 8.68
CA PHE A 411 9.44 17.77 9.81
C PHE A 411 10.91 17.69 9.36
N TYR A 412 11.22 16.79 8.43
CA TYR A 412 12.59 16.62 7.93
C TYR A 412 13.10 17.81 7.12
N ALA A 413 12.23 18.46 6.33
CA ALA A 413 12.61 19.61 5.53
C ALA A 413 12.91 20.86 6.39
N HIS A 414 12.18 21.07 7.48
CA HIS A 414 12.13 22.39 8.13
C HIS A 414 12.46 22.38 9.63
N PHE A 415 12.31 21.26 10.32
CA PHE A 415 12.45 21.17 11.78
C PHE A 415 13.70 20.38 12.19
N ALA A 416 14.12 19.41 11.38
CA ALA A 416 15.28 18.58 11.71
C ALA A 416 16.57 19.39 11.88
N GLY A 417 16.86 20.33 10.97
CA GLY A 417 18.03 21.21 11.05
C GLY A 417 18.07 22.07 12.32
N PRO A 418 17.05 22.90 12.59
CA PRO A 418 16.96 23.71 13.80
C PRO A 418 17.01 22.91 15.11
N LEU A 419 16.43 21.72 15.16
CA LEU A 419 16.50 20.85 16.34
C LEU A 419 17.88 20.23 16.53
N HIS A 420 18.53 19.84 15.42
CA HIS A 420 19.88 19.29 15.45
C HIS A 420 20.90 20.30 15.95
N THR A 421 20.82 21.56 15.53
CA THR A 421 21.71 22.64 16.05
C THR A 421 21.50 22.90 17.54
N ARG A 422 20.33 22.54 18.07
CA ARG A 422 20.00 22.57 19.49
C ARG A 422 20.23 21.21 20.18
N GLY A 423 20.96 20.30 19.54
CA GLY A 423 21.49 19.07 20.10
C GLY A 423 20.51 17.89 20.16
N VAL A 424 19.41 17.93 19.42
CA VAL A 424 18.53 16.75 19.24
C VAL A 424 19.14 15.82 18.21
N GLU A 425 19.38 14.56 18.60
CA GLU A 425 19.88 13.52 17.69
C GLU A 425 18.75 13.12 16.72
N LEU A 426 19.00 13.22 15.41
CA LEU A 426 18.00 12.95 14.37
C LEU A 426 18.66 12.23 13.22
N ILE A 427 17.90 11.41 12.48
CA ILE A 427 18.36 10.88 11.20
C ILE A 427 18.54 12.07 10.25
N ARG A 428 19.76 12.28 9.74
CA ARG A 428 20.04 13.40 8.84
C ARG A 428 19.23 13.27 7.54
N PRO A 429 18.42 14.28 7.20
CA PRO A 429 17.78 14.33 5.89
C PRO A 429 18.81 14.74 4.83
N LEU A 430 18.89 13.96 3.75
CA LEU A 430 19.72 14.26 2.59
C LEU A 430 18.92 15.04 1.55
N ALA A 431 17.68 14.63 1.32
CA ALA A 431 16.75 15.36 0.49
C ALA A 431 15.30 15.08 0.84
N VAL A 432 14.44 16.08 0.59
CA VAL A 432 12.99 15.96 0.70
C VAL A 432 12.37 16.57 -0.55
N PHE A 433 11.48 15.83 -1.21
CA PHE A 433 10.75 16.27 -2.39
C PHE A 433 9.24 16.05 -2.21
N GLN A 434 8.47 16.90 -2.87
CA GLN A 434 7.02 16.81 -2.94
C GLN A 434 6.56 17.06 -4.38
N SER A 435 5.48 16.42 -4.82
CA SER A 435 4.82 16.78 -6.08
C SER A 435 3.30 16.77 -5.96
N ASP A 436 2.63 17.54 -6.81
CA ASP A 436 1.17 17.53 -6.93
C ASP A 436 0.66 16.35 -7.78
N ALA A 437 -0.65 16.31 -8.03
CA ALA A 437 -1.29 15.26 -8.82
C ALA A 437 -0.90 15.27 -10.31
N VAL A 438 -0.35 16.38 -10.82
CA VAL A 438 0.12 16.51 -12.21
C VAL A 438 1.65 16.42 -12.31
N GLU A 439 2.29 15.85 -11.27
CA GLU A 439 3.73 15.58 -11.20
C GLU A 439 4.61 16.84 -11.28
N HIS A 440 4.05 18.01 -10.94
CA HIS A 440 4.87 19.19 -10.70
C HIS A 440 5.61 19.03 -9.38
N CYS A 441 6.93 18.88 -9.45
CA CYS A 441 7.80 18.57 -8.31
C CYS A 441 8.52 19.80 -7.75
N SER A 442 8.70 19.85 -6.44
CA SER A 442 9.56 20.80 -5.75
C SER A 442 11.05 20.55 -6.03
N GLY A 443 11.91 21.54 -5.76
CA GLY A 443 13.32 21.29 -5.50
C GLY A 443 13.55 20.48 -4.21
N ASN A 444 14.82 20.28 -3.84
CA ASN A 444 15.18 19.65 -2.57
C ASN A 444 14.92 20.61 -1.40
N LEU A 445 13.85 20.35 -0.64
CA LEU A 445 13.36 21.19 0.45
C LEU A 445 14.33 21.30 1.64
N VAL A 446 15.35 20.43 1.73
CA VAL A 446 16.40 20.49 2.77
C VAL A 446 17.41 21.61 2.48
N THR A 447 17.71 21.84 1.20
CA THR A 447 18.74 22.80 0.77
C THR A 447 18.18 24.07 0.14
N SER A 448 16.94 24.04 -0.36
CA SER A 448 16.31 25.20 -1.00
C SER A 448 15.99 26.30 0.01
N THR A 449 16.47 27.51 -0.24
CA THR A 449 16.20 28.69 0.61
C THR A 449 14.96 29.49 0.18
N GLY A 450 14.22 29.02 -0.83
CA GLY A 450 13.04 29.68 -1.40
C GLY A 450 11.72 28.94 -1.12
N ASP A 451 10.59 29.63 -1.28
CA ASP A 451 9.24 29.09 -1.14
C ASP A 451 8.84 28.32 -2.42
N GLU A 452 9.61 27.27 -2.76
CA GLU A 452 9.25 26.28 -3.80
C GLU A 452 8.27 25.23 -3.25
N SER A 453 7.42 25.62 -2.30
CA SER A 453 6.46 24.73 -1.69
C SER A 453 5.29 24.47 -2.64
N ILE A 454 5.02 23.20 -2.92
CA ILE A 454 3.83 22.79 -3.68
C ILE A 454 2.59 23.11 -2.84
N SER A 455 1.60 23.79 -3.42
CA SER A 455 0.41 24.23 -2.67
C SER A 455 -0.48 23.07 -2.21
N SER A 456 -0.59 22.02 -3.02
CA SER A 456 -1.39 20.81 -2.77
C SER A 456 -0.59 19.54 -3.11
N PRO A 457 0.43 19.18 -2.32
CA PRO A 457 1.25 18.02 -2.61
C PRO A 457 0.43 16.74 -2.42
N GLU A 458 0.52 15.82 -3.37
CA GLU A 458 -0.09 14.48 -3.33
C GLU A 458 0.95 13.36 -3.18
N ASN A 459 2.20 13.61 -3.57
CA ASN A 459 3.29 12.65 -3.52
C ASN A 459 4.48 13.19 -2.72
N PHE A 460 5.19 12.30 -2.04
CA PHE A 460 6.26 12.63 -1.11
C PHE A 460 7.43 11.67 -1.25
N MET A 461 8.65 12.20 -1.18
CA MET A 461 9.87 11.40 -1.23
C MET A 461 10.89 11.94 -0.22
N LEU A 462 11.38 11.04 0.63
CA LEU A 462 12.39 11.28 1.65
C LEU A 462 13.63 10.46 1.32
N LEU A 463 14.78 11.12 1.27
CA LEU A 463 16.09 10.51 1.24
C LEU A 463 16.79 10.87 2.54
N LEU A 464 16.98 9.89 3.42
CA LEU A 464 17.60 10.04 4.72
C LEU A 464 18.94 9.30 4.73
N GLU A 465 19.85 9.67 5.63
CA GLU A 465 20.99 8.79 5.90
C GLU A 465 20.51 7.46 6.49
N CYS A 466 21.17 6.36 6.14
CA CYS A 466 20.86 5.06 6.72
C CYS A 466 21.68 4.86 7.99
N LEU A 467 21.01 4.59 9.12
CA LEU A 467 21.66 4.18 10.36
C LEU A 467 22.06 2.69 10.29
N GLY A 468 23.29 2.34 10.70
CA GLY A 468 23.80 0.97 10.76
C GLY A 468 24.66 0.51 9.57
N SER A 469 25.43 -0.56 9.77
CA SER A 469 26.40 -1.07 8.78
C SER A 469 25.74 -1.82 7.62
N ALA A 470 26.03 -1.37 6.40
CA ALA A 470 25.98 -2.19 5.19
C ALA A 470 27.22 -1.89 4.32
N SER A 471 28.38 -1.69 4.94
CA SER A 471 29.66 -1.64 4.22
C SER A 471 30.51 -2.86 4.62
N PRO A 472 31.15 -3.56 3.67
CA PRO A 472 32.12 -4.62 3.97
C PRO A 472 33.45 -4.09 4.55
N MET A 473 33.57 -2.78 4.79
CA MET A 473 34.74 -2.17 5.42
C MET A 473 34.52 -1.95 6.93
N PRO A 474 35.56 -2.12 7.78
CA PRO A 474 35.47 -1.84 9.20
C PRO A 474 35.25 -0.34 9.41
N SER A 475 34.00 0.07 9.58
CA SER A 475 33.64 1.47 9.66
C SER A 475 33.52 1.91 11.12
N THR A 476 34.11 3.06 11.44
CA THR A 476 34.07 3.79 12.72
C THR A 476 32.68 4.37 13.07
N PHE A 477 31.59 3.83 12.52
CA PHE A 477 30.21 4.30 12.74
C PHE A 477 29.47 3.41 13.72
N ALA A 478 28.67 4.02 14.59
CA ALA A 478 27.99 3.32 15.67
C ALA A 478 26.93 2.34 15.14
N ASN A 479 26.89 1.13 15.72
CA ASN A 479 25.82 0.17 15.46
C ASN A 479 24.54 0.62 16.17
N TYR A 480 23.37 0.35 15.57
CA TYR A 480 22.07 0.67 16.15
C TYR A 480 21.22 -0.59 16.29
N GLU A 481 20.48 -0.68 17.38
CA GLU A 481 19.62 -1.79 17.75
C GLU A 481 18.19 -1.31 17.97
N VAL A 482 17.23 -2.18 17.65
CA VAL A 482 15.84 -2.01 18.05
C VAL A 482 15.67 -2.67 19.41
N ALA A 483 15.04 -1.96 20.34
CA ALA A 483 14.64 -2.52 21.63
C ALA A 483 13.13 -2.58 21.71
N ASP A 484 12.59 -3.63 22.33
CA ASP A 484 11.17 -3.77 22.62
C ASP A 484 10.98 -4.06 24.11
N CYS A 485 9.87 -3.58 24.70
CA CYS A 485 9.60 -3.68 26.14
C CYS A 485 10.79 -3.15 26.97
N LEU A 486 11.01 -1.83 26.91
CA LEU A 486 12.19 -1.12 27.41
C LEU A 486 12.38 -1.35 28.92
N GLU A 487 13.61 -1.74 29.28
CA GLU A 487 14.09 -1.80 30.66
C GLU A 487 14.57 -0.42 31.13
N LEU A 488 15.09 -0.32 32.36
CA LEU A 488 15.34 0.96 33.02
C LEU A 488 16.32 1.85 32.24
N THR A 489 17.38 1.25 31.69
CA THR A 489 18.42 1.97 30.95
C THR A 489 17.86 2.55 29.66
N GLU A 490 17.21 1.73 28.82
CA GLU A 490 16.58 2.20 27.59
C GLU A 490 15.49 3.24 27.87
N THR A 491 14.67 3.02 28.91
CA THR A 491 13.61 3.96 29.31
C THR A 491 14.18 5.33 29.68
N ARG A 492 15.25 5.38 30.47
CA ARG A 492 15.91 6.65 30.82
C ARG A 492 16.52 7.35 29.61
N GLN A 493 17.12 6.61 28.67
CA GLN A 493 17.65 7.20 27.44
C GLN A 493 16.53 7.78 26.56
N ALA A 494 15.39 7.09 26.45
CA ALA A 494 14.22 7.59 25.74
C ALA A 494 13.60 8.83 26.42
N LEU A 495 13.54 8.87 27.75
CA LEU A 495 13.07 10.07 28.49
C LEU A 495 14.04 11.24 28.37
N ASN A 496 15.36 11.00 28.38
CA ASN A 496 16.37 12.03 28.11
C ASN A 496 16.22 12.61 26.70
N TYR A 497 15.97 11.75 25.71
CA TYR A 497 15.70 12.18 24.34
C TYR A 497 14.47 13.10 24.29
N LEU A 498 13.36 12.70 24.90
CA LEU A 498 12.14 13.53 24.98
C LEU A 498 12.39 14.86 25.68
N ALA A 499 13.06 14.84 26.84
CA ALA A 499 13.42 16.06 27.56
C ALA A 499 14.23 17.03 26.67
N ASN A 500 15.15 16.49 25.87
CA ASN A 500 15.95 17.26 24.94
C ASN A 500 15.16 17.81 23.75
N LEU A 501 14.32 16.98 23.12
CA LEU A 501 13.40 17.41 22.07
C LEU A 501 12.52 18.55 22.55
N HIS A 502 11.89 18.36 23.71
CA HIS A 502 10.94 19.33 24.26
C HIS A 502 11.62 20.64 24.65
N ALA A 503 12.75 20.59 25.37
CA ALA A 503 13.53 21.78 25.71
C ALA A 503 14.04 22.53 24.47
N SER A 504 14.35 21.80 23.39
CA SER A 504 14.87 22.39 22.15
C SER A 504 13.81 23.20 21.40
N ALA A 505 12.54 22.83 21.48
CA ALA A 505 11.44 23.60 20.87
C ALA A 505 10.80 24.61 21.83
N TRP A 506 10.95 24.43 23.15
CA TRP A 506 10.35 25.29 24.15
C TRP A 506 10.80 26.76 24.01
N GLY A 507 9.83 27.67 24.00
CA GLY A 507 10.09 29.12 23.88
C GLY A 507 10.63 29.56 22.51
N GLN A 508 10.70 28.68 21.51
CA GLN A 508 11.11 29.02 20.15
C GLN A 508 9.89 29.46 19.32
N SER A 509 9.48 30.72 19.46
CA SER A 509 8.25 31.23 18.83
C SER A 509 8.19 31.03 17.31
N GLU A 510 9.29 31.30 16.59
CA GLU A 510 9.34 31.11 15.13
C GLU A 510 9.16 29.64 14.73
N LEU A 511 9.82 28.72 15.46
CA LEU A 511 9.73 27.28 15.23
C LEU A 511 8.30 26.79 15.51
N LEU A 512 7.69 27.22 16.62
CA LEU A 512 6.36 26.76 17.03
C LEU A 512 5.25 27.30 16.11
N VAL A 513 5.31 28.57 15.70
CA VAL A 513 4.37 29.14 14.72
C VAL A 513 4.46 28.39 13.38
N LYS A 514 5.68 28.03 12.95
CA LYS A 514 5.87 27.21 11.76
C LYS A 514 5.29 25.80 11.95
N ALA A 515 5.50 25.18 13.10
CA ALA A 515 4.95 23.85 13.43
C ALA A 515 3.41 23.83 13.40
N GLU A 516 2.74 24.86 13.94
CA GLU A 516 1.28 24.99 13.91
C GLU A 516 0.72 25.09 12.48
N LYS A 517 1.50 25.64 11.54
CA LYS A 517 1.13 25.78 10.14
C LYS A 517 1.41 24.52 9.31
N GLU A 518 2.53 23.85 9.55
CA GLU A 518 3.07 22.81 8.65
C GLU A 518 2.95 21.39 9.18
N LEU A 519 2.85 21.20 10.49
CA LEU A 519 2.66 19.90 11.14
C LEU A 519 1.19 19.73 11.57
N TRP A 520 0.90 18.70 12.35
CA TRP A 520 -0.47 18.50 12.83
C TRP A 520 -0.89 19.58 13.84
N PRO A 521 -2.08 20.21 13.67
CA PRO A 521 -2.58 21.21 14.61
C PRO A 521 -2.79 20.65 16.02
N ALA A 522 -3.42 19.48 16.11
CA ALA A 522 -3.39 18.66 17.33
C ALA A 522 -2.35 17.57 17.09
N ALA A 523 -1.23 17.59 17.81
CA ALA A 523 -0.27 16.51 17.73
C ALA A 523 -0.86 15.19 18.26
N CYS A 524 -0.11 14.10 18.09
CA CYS A 524 -0.50 12.75 18.51
C CYS A 524 -1.66 12.14 17.71
N TRP A 525 -1.45 10.95 17.14
CA TRP A 525 -2.51 10.26 16.38
C TRP A 525 -3.70 9.82 17.22
N TRP A 526 -3.49 9.68 18.53
CA TRP A 526 -4.45 9.20 19.52
C TRP A 526 -5.22 10.33 20.21
N ALA A 527 -4.92 11.60 19.92
CA ALA A 527 -5.60 12.74 20.52
C ALA A 527 -7.10 12.76 20.18
N PHE A 528 -7.93 13.20 21.13
CA PHE A 528 -9.38 13.27 20.99
C PHE A 528 -9.84 14.10 19.78
N PRO A 529 -9.25 15.28 19.46
CA PRO A 529 -9.63 16.04 18.27
C PRO A 529 -9.46 15.29 16.94
N LYS A 530 -8.58 14.27 16.88
CA LYS A 530 -8.40 13.44 15.68
C LYS A 530 -9.34 12.25 15.58
N ARG A 531 -9.70 11.65 16.72
CA ARG A 531 -10.46 10.38 16.78
C ARG A 531 -11.95 10.60 17.06
N GLY A 532 -12.28 11.70 17.74
CA GLY A 532 -13.62 12.24 17.91
C GLY A 532 -14.57 11.39 18.75
N GLU A 533 -15.81 11.89 18.84
CA GLU A 533 -16.89 11.32 19.66
C GLU A 533 -17.42 9.99 19.12
N LYS A 534 -17.42 9.80 17.79
CA LYS A 534 -17.93 8.56 17.16
C LYS A 534 -17.15 7.34 17.61
N GLU A 535 -15.83 7.47 17.76
CA GLU A 535 -15.01 6.40 18.30
C GLU A 535 -15.30 6.23 19.79
N LEU A 536 -15.28 7.32 20.56
CA LEU A 536 -15.54 7.31 22.00
C LEU A 536 -16.86 6.63 22.38
N ALA A 537 -17.93 6.85 21.62
CA ALA A 537 -19.26 6.28 21.89
C ALA A 537 -19.25 4.74 21.96
N GLN A 538 -18.32 4.07 21.25
CA GLN A 538 -18.17 2.62 21.29
C GLN A 538 -17.69 2.08 22.64
N ALA A 539 -17.18 2.93 23.54
CA ALA A 539 -16.76 2.50 24.88
C ALA A 539 -17.91 1.86 25.68
N SER A 540 -19.17 2.31 25.47
CA SER A 540 -20.36 1.75 26.12
C SER A 540 -20.65 0.30 25.71
N GLU A 541 -20.24 -0.10 24.50
CA GLU A 541 -20.40 -1.46 23.99
C GLU A 541 -19.17 -2.33 24.27
N ILE A 542 -17.97 -1.76 24.08
CA ILE A 542 -16.71 -2.49 24.17
C ILE A 542 -16.36 -2.83 25.62
N TRP A 543 -16.50 -1.87 26.54
CA TRP A 543 -16.03 -2.06 27.90
C TRP A 543 -16.72 -3.21 28.66
N PRO A 544 -18.05 -3.39 28.59
CA PRO A 544 -18.71 -4.53 29.24
C PRO A 544 -18.17 -5.88 28.76
N GLN A 545 -17.85 -6.02 27.47
CA GLN A 545 -17.27 -7.25 26.92
C GLN A 545 -15.86 -7.51 27.46
N VAL A 546 -15.04 -6.47 27.56
CA VAL A 546 -13.69 -6.59 28.14
C VAL A 546 -13.78 -6.99 29.60
N LEU A 547 -14.69 -6.39 30.37
CA LEU A 547 -14.93 -6.71 31.77
C LEU A 547 -15.29 -8.18 31.96
N GLU A 548 -16.17 -8.72 31.11
CA GLU A 548 -16.54 -10.15 31.11
C GLU A 548 -15.36 -11.06 30.76
N HIS A 549 -14.65 -10.79 29.65
CA HIS A 549 -13.56 -11.64 29.20
C HIS A 549 -12.34 -11.65 30.14
N PHE A 550 -12.10 -10.56 30.87
CA PHE A 550 -10.97 -10.41 31.80
C PHE A 550 -11.37 -10.60 33.27
N GLN A 551 -12.59 -11.07 33.55
CA GLN A 551 -13.12 -11.19 34.91
C GLN A 551 -12.13 -11.84 35.89
N THR A 552 -11.51 -12.97 35.53
CA THR A 552 -10.57 -13.67 36.41
C THR A 552 -9.32 -12.87 36.76
N TYR A 553 -8.90 -11.94 35.90
CA TYR A 553 -7.74 -11.06 36.14
C TYR A 553 -8.13 -9.79 36.90
N PHE A 554 -9.39 -9.36 36.79
CA PHE A 554 -9.89 -8.18 37.47
C PHE A 554 -10.40 -8.47 38.88
N GLU A 555 -10.79 -9.71 39.16
CA GLU A 555 -11.19 -10.20 40.49
C GLU A 555 -10.02 -10.77 41.31
N ASP A 556 -8.82 -10.85 40.72
CA ASP A 556 -7.62 -11.26 41.43
C ASP A 556 -7.26 -10.23 42.51
N GLU A 557 -7.12 -10.66 43.77
CA GLU A 557 -6.77 -9.77 44.89
C GLU A 557 -5.44 -9.04 44.68
N SER A 558 -4.52 -9.59 43.88
CA SER A 558 -3.24 -8.95 43.54
C SER A 558 -3.37 -7.82 42.51
N SER A 559 -4.55 -7.64 41.91
CA SER A 559 -4.78 -6.64 40.86
C SER A 559 -4.95 -5.22 41.37
N ASP A 560 -5.21 -5.01 42.67
CA ASP A 560 -5.45 -3.68 43.27
C ASP A 560 -6.45 -2.84 42.44
N LEU A 561 -7.58 -3.46 42.09
CA LEU A 561 -8.65 -2.88 41.30
C LEU A 561 -9.89 -2.59 42.17
N PRO A 562 -10.70 -1.57 41.82
CA PRO A 562 -11.88 -1.16 42.57
C PRO A 562 -13.02 -2.19 42.46
N SER A 563 -14.12 -1.92 43.17
CA SER A 563 -15.28 -2.82 43.18
C SER A 563 -15.90 -3.04 41.80
N SER A 564 -16.55 -4.19 41.59
CA SER A 564 -17.23 -4.53 40.31
C SER A 564 -18.20 -3.43 39.81
N PRO A 565 -19.02 -2.75 40.65
CA PRO A 565 -19.84 -1.63 40.21
C PRO A 565 -19.03 -0.44 39.66
N GLU A 566 -17.91 -0.11 40.28
CA GLU A 566 -17.04 0.99 39.83
C GLU A 566 -16.38 0.64 38.49
N LEU A 567 -15.92 -0.60 38.34
CA LEU A 567 -15.41 -1.11 37.07
C LEU A 567 -16.47 -1.05 35.97
N LYS A 568 -17.72 -1.46 36.24
CA LYS A 568 -18.81 -1.41 35.24
C LYS A 568 -19.03 0.00 34.68
N SER A 569 -18.88 1.04 35.51
CA SER A 569 -19.08 2.43 35.10
C SER A 569 -17.93 3.05 34.29
N LEU A 570 -16.78 2.38 34.12
CA LEU A 570 -15.59 3.01 33.52
C LEU A 570 -15.82 3.54 32.11
N GLY A 571 -16.52 2.79 31.26
CA GLY A 571 -16.85 3.21 29.89
C GLY A 571 -17.67 4.50 29.88
N GLU A 572 -18.72 4.58 30.70
CA GLU A 572 -19.59 5.76 30.82
C GLU A 572 -18.83 6.97 31.38
N ARG A 573 -18.06 6.78 32.46
CA ARG A 573 -17.24 7.87 33.04
C ARG A 573 -16.21 8.41 32.04
N MET A 574 -15.62 7.55 31.20
CA MET A 574 -14.71 8.02 30.15
C MET A 574 -15.46 8.85 29.09
N ILE A 575 -16.68 8.45 28.71
CA ILE A 575 -17.52 9.22 27.78
C ILE A 575 -17.85 10.59 28.37
N GLU A 576 -18.24 10.65 29.66
CA GLU A 576 -18.58 11.90 30.36
C GLU A 576 -17.40 12.89 30.40
N GLU A 577 -16.19 12.41 30.69
CA GLU A 577 -15.06 13.29 31.02
C GLU A 577 -14.08 13.54 29.86
N ALA A 578 -14.16 12.80 28.75
CA ALA A 578 -13.17 12.87 27.67
C ALA A 578 -12.97 14.27 27.08
N ALA A 579 -14.05 15.03 26.88
CA ALA A 579 -13.97 16.40 26.34
C ALA A 579 -13.24 17.35 27.31
N TYR A 580 -13.51 17.22 28.61
CA TYR A 580 -12.83 17.99 29.66
C TYR A 580 -11.36 17.60 29.78
N ILE A 581 -11.03 16.31 29.69
CA ILE A 581 -9.64 15.83 29.70
C ILE A 581 -8.88 16.44 28.52
N SER A 582 -9.47 16.40 27.32
CA SER A 582 -8.84 16.95 26.11
C SER A 582 -8.67 18.47 26.19
N SER A 583 -9.65 19.20 26.71
CA SER A 583 -9.53 20.66 26.89
C SER A 583 -8.43 21.04 27.90
N CYS A 584 -8.23 20.23 28.94
CA CYS A 584 -7.14 20.40 29.90
C CYS A 584 -5.74 20.14 29.30
N LEU A 585 -5.65 19.45 28.16
CA LEU A 585 -4.40 19.17 27.44
C LEU A 585 -4.19 20.08 26.24
N SER A 586 -5.20 20.88 25.86
CA SER A 586 -5.06 21.87 24.81
C SER A 586 -4.00 22.90 25.18
N VAL A 587 -3.28 23.36 24.17
CA VAL A 587 -2.29 24.43 24.24
C VAL A 587 -2.72 25.65 23.44
N ASP A 588 -3.99 25.76 23.03
CA ASP A 588 -4.49 26.89 22.25
C ASP A 588 -4.23 28.24 22.96
N GLU A 589 -4.21 29.35 22.21
CA GLU A 589 -3.84 30.67 22.76
C GLU A 589 -4.71 31.12 23.95
N SER A 590 -5.96 30.67 24.00
CA SER A 590 -6.90 30.96 25.09
C SER A 590 -6.72 30.06 26.33
N ASN A 591 -5.84 29.06 26.26
CA ASN A 591 -5.60 28.10 27.32
C ASN A 591 -4.43 28.53 28.21
N THR A 592 -4.51 28.22 29.50
CA THR A 592 -3.43 28.46 30.48
C THR A 592 -2.12 27.75 30.12
N ASN A 593 -2.20 26.70 29.30
CA ASN A 593 -1.05 25.90 28.87
C ASN A 593 -0.29 26.49 27.67
N SER A 594 -0.73 27.61 27.08
CA SER A 594 -0.12 28.18 25.87
C SER A 594 1.38 28.50 26.04
N SER A 595 1.82 28.87 27.25
CA SER A 595 3.24 29.10 27.56
C SER A 595 4.08 27.83 27.66
N LEU A 596 3.44 26.66 27.69
CA LEU A 596 4.05 25.34 27.83
C LEU A 596 4.21 24.62 26.48
N LYS A 597 3.86 25.29 25.38
CA LYS A 597 3.95 24.75 24.03
C LYS A 597 5.36 24.26 23.73
N THR A 598 5.43 23.03 23.24
CA THR A 598 6.63 22.45 22.66
C THR A 598 6.26 21.64 21.42
N LEU A 599 7.26 21.29 20.63
CA LEU A 599 7.13 20.25 19.62
C LEU A 599 7.06 18.88 20.29
N VAL A 600 6.13 18.03 19.86
CA VAL A 600 5.98 16.64 20.30
C VAL A 600 6.05 15.69 19.10
N HIS A 601 6.58 14.49 19.30
CA HIS A 601 6.67 13.44 18.29
C HIS A 601 5.30 12.83 17.95
N GLY A 602 4.46 12.62 18.96
CA GLY A 602 3.05 12.23 18.82
C GLY A 602 2.78 10.73 18.62
N ASP A 603 3.81 9.93 18.36
CA ASP A 603 3.79 8.46 18.40
C ASP A 603 5.11 7.91 18.98
N PHE A 604 5.54 8.48 20.11
CA PHE A 604 6.83 8.16 20.70
C PHE A 604 6.81 6.82 21.47
N LYS A 605 7.17 5.75 20.77
CA LYS A 605 7.17 4.37 21.27
C LYS A 605 8.42 3.62 20.81
N SER A 606 8.77 2.52 21.46
CA SER A 606 9.96 1.70 21.18
C SER A 606 10.12 1.33 19.70
N ALA A 607 9.03 1.01 19.01
CA ALA A 607 9.05 0.67 17.57
C ALA A 607 9.52 1.82 16.66
N ASN A 608 9.54 3.06 17.16
CA ASN A 608 9.95 4.28 16.46
C ASN A 608 11.32 4.80 16.97
N LEU A 609 12.07 3.99 17.71
CA LEU A 609 13.36 4.34 18.29
C LEU A 609 14.46 3.38 17.83
N PHE A 610 15.62 3.94 17.55
CA PHE A 610 16.89 3.20 17.47
C PHE A 610 17.77 3.54 18.67
N PHE A 611 18.41 2.52 19.24
CA PHE A 611 19.39 2.67 20.33
C PHE A 611 20.78 2.38 19.80
N GLU A 612 21.72 3.31 19.98
CA GLU A 612 23.12 3.06 19.68
C GLU A 612 23.65 1.91 20.55
N SER A 613 24.26 0.87 19.96
CA SER A 613 24.66 -0.37 20.63
C SER A 613 25.55 -0.16 21.86
N ALA A 614 26.43 0.85 21.83
CA ALA A 614 27.41 1.08 22.89
C ALA A 614 26.88 2.01 23.98
N SER A 615 26.40 3.21 23.62
CA SER A 615 25.97 4.23 24.57
C SER A 615 24.48 4.18 24.91
N ARG A 616 23.68 3.41 24.16
CA ARG A 616 22.21 3.42 24.18
C ARG A 616 21.60 4.79 23.88
N LYS A 617 22.34 5.71 23.27
CA LYS A 617 21.79 6.97 22.75
C LYS A 617 20.64 6.68 21.79
N VAL A 618 19.58 7.47 21.90
CA VAL A 618 18.35 7.28 21.15
C VAL A 618 18.34 8.18 19.92
N VAL A 619 17.88 7.63 18.80
CA VAL A 619 17.44 8.39 17.62
C VAL A 619 15.99 7.99 17.33
N ALA A 620 15.10 8.98 17.21
CA ALA A 620 13.70 8.74 16.86
C ALA A 620 13.43 8.95 15.36
N PHE A 621 12.48 8.18 14.83
CA PHE A 621 12.03 8.27 13.44
C PHE A 621 10.50 8.12 13.37
N ASP A 622 9.94 8.23 12.17
CA ASP A 622 8.49 8.21 11.93
C ASP A 622 7.75 9.41 12.54
N TRP A 623 8.14 10.61 12.10
CA TRP A 623 7.60 11.91 12.55
C TRP A 623 6.21 12.26 11.99
N GLN A 624 5.47 11.24 11.54
CA GLN A 624 4.18 11.31 10.87
C GLN A 624 3.05 11.94 11.70
N TRP A 625 3.22 11.99 13.02
CA TRP A 625 2.21 12.45 13.97
C TRP A 625 2.69 13.62 14.84
N SER A 626 3.79 14.23 14.43
CA SER A 626 4.39 15.36 15.10
C SER A 626 3.56 16.63 14.99
N GLY A 627 3.71 17.52 15.95
CA GLY A 627 2.98 18.78 16.02
C GLY A 627 3.25 19.51 17.32
N VAL A 628 2.47 20.57 17.58
CA VAL A 628 2.58 21.33 18.83
C VAL A 628 1.69 20.72 19.91
N GLY A 629 2.21 20.63 21.13
CA GLY A 629 1.50 20.07 22.27
C GLY A 629 2.28 20.19 23.58
N LEU A 630 1.87 19.41 24.57
CA LEU A 630 2.56 19.29 25.85
C LEU A 630 3.53 18.10 25.80
N GLY A 631 4.77 18.29 26.24
CA GLY A 631 5.76 17.20 26.30
C GLY A 631 5.31 15.99 27.15
N ALA A 632 4.38 16.21 28.09
CA ALA A 632 3.76 15.14 28.88
C ALA A 632 3.01 14.09 28.02
N MET A 633 2.55 14.47 26.83
CA MET A 633 1.85 13.56 25.91
C MET A 633 2.79 12.48 25.36
N ASP A 634 4.01 12.84 24.98
CA ASP A 634 5.00 11.86 24.52
C ASP A 634 5.49 10.98 25.68
N VAL A 635 5.66 11.55 26.87
CA VAL A 635 6.01 10.77 28.08
C VAL A 635 4.91 9.74 28.38
N ALA A 636 3.64 10.14 28.34
CA ALA A 636 2.51 9.24 28.48
C ALA A 636 2.48 8.17 27.38
N ASN A 637 2.78 8.53 26.13
CA ASN A 637 2.82 7.55 25.05
C ASN A 637 3.92 6.51 25.30
N LEU A 638 5.14 6.93 25.64
CA LEU A 638 6.27 6.03 25.90
C LEU A 638 5.97 5.06 27.04
N LEU A 639 5.58 5.58 28.21
CA LEU A 639 5.37 4.75 29.41
C LEU A 639 4.21 3.77 29.21
N ASN A 640 3.15 4.15 28.50
CA ASN A 640 1.99 3.27 28.30
C ASN A 640 2.13 2.28 27.12
N THR A 641 3.11 2.46 26.25
CA THR A 641 3.26 1.62 25.05
C THR A 641 4.49 0.72 25.08
N SER A 642 5.54 1.12 25.81
CA SER A 642 6.90 0.62 25.53
C SER A 642 7.68 0.17 26.75
N VAL A 643 7.35 0.63 27.96
CA VAL A 643 8.15 0.36 29.17
C VAL A 643 7.68 -0.92 29.85
N THR A 644 8.62 -1.74 30.33
CA THR A 644 8.33 -2.99 31.03
C THR A 644 7.46 -2.80 32.28
N ILE A 645 6.64 -3.80 32.61
CA ILE A 645 5.71 -3.69 33.74
C ILE A 645 6.44 -3.60 35.08
N SER A 646 7.66 -4.15 35.19
CA SER A 646 8.43 -4.12 36.45
C SER A 646 8.73 -2.69 36.92
N LEU A 647 8.87 -1.74 35.99
CA LEU A 647 9.10 -0.32 36.29
C LEU A 647 7.80 0.47 36.51
N LEU A 648 6.66 -0.13 36.20
CA LEU A 648 5.34 0.48 36.25
C LEU A 648 4.39 -0.25 37.22
N ALA A 649 4.91 -1.20 38.00
CA ALA A 649 4.12 -2.08 38.84
C ALA A 649 3.40 -1.33 39.97
N ASN A 650 4.00 -0.23 40.44
CA ASN A 650 3.49 0.63 41.50
C ASN A 650 3.70 2.11 41.14
N ASP A 651 2.95 2.99 41.81
CA ASP A 651 2.94 4.43 41.53
C ASP A 651 4.27 5.12 41.93
N GLU A 652 5.01 4.59 42.91
CA GLU A 652 6.31 5.15 43.33
C GLU A 652 7.38 4.99 42.26
N SER A 653 7.50 3.79 41.67
CA SER A 653 8.46 3.51 40.60
C SER A 653 8.16 4.31 39.33
N GLU A 654 6.88 4.49 39.01
CA GLU A 654 6.46 5.33 37.91
C GLU A 654 6.76 6.81 38.19
N LEU A 655 6.53 7.29 39.41
CA LEU A 655 6.84 8.65 39.83
C LEU A 655 8.34 8.94 39.69
N GLU A 656 9.22 7.99 40.00
CA GLU A 656 10.66 8.14 39.79
C GLU A 656 11.02 8.40 38.31
N LEU A 657 10.32 7.75 37.36
CA LEU A 657 10.51 8.00 35.93
C LEU A 657 10.03 9.40 35.53
N LEU A 658 8.91 9.85 36.08
CA LEU A 658 8.37 11.19 35.85
C LEU A 658 9.31 12.28 36.39
N GLN A 659 9.83 12.08 37.60
CA GLN A 659 10.83 12.97 38.21
C GLN A 659 12.13 12.97 37.42
N PHE A 660 12.56 11.82 36.91
CA PHE A 660 13.74 11.71 36.06
C PHE A 660 13.59 12.54 34.78
N TYR A 661 12.45 12.40 34.07
CA TYR A 661 12.17 13.23 32.90
C TYR A 661 12.12 14.72 33.24
N TYR A 662 11.42 15.09 34.31
CA TYR A 662 11.25 16.49 34.71
C TYR A 662 12.59 17.17 35.05
N LYS A 663 13.46 16.46 35.79
CA LYS A 663 14.82 16.90 36.08
C LYS A 663 15.64 17.07 34.80
N SER A 664 15.57 16.11 33.90
CA SER A 664 16.30 16.15 32.63
C SER A 664 15.83 17.31 31.74
N LEU A 665 14.53 17.61 31.75
CA LEU A 665 13.94 18.76 31.07
C LEU A 665 14.46 20.08 31.67
N ALA A 666 14.47 20.21 33.00
CA ALA A 666 14.98 21.39 33.69
C ALA A 666 16.47 21.65 33.38
N GLU A 667 17.29 20.60 33.46
CA GLU A 667 18.72 20.66 33.15
C GLU A 667 18.95 21.10 31.70
N ARG A 668 18.14 20.59 30.76
CA ARG A 668 18.28 20.95 29.36
C ARG A 668 17.81 22.37 29.06
N LEU A 669 16.69 22.81 29.62
CA LEU A 669 16.20 24.19 29.50
C LEU A 669 17.22 25.20 30.04
N HIS A 670 17.88 24.86 31.15
CA HIS A 670 18.98 25.65 31.69
C HIS A 670 20.17 25.70 30.73
N THR A 671 20.59 24.55 30.19
CA THR A 671 21.68 24.46 29.20
C THR A 671 21.40 25.29 27.95
N LEU A 672 20.14 25.33 27.50
CA LEU A 672 19.69 26.10 26.34
C LEU A 672 19.34 27.56 26.66
N SER A 673 19.51 27.99 27.92
CA SER A 673 19.19 29.36 28.38
C SER A 673 17.76 29.82 28.08
N VAL A 674 16.78 28.89 28.13
CA VAL A 674 15.38 29.18 27.78
C VAL A 674 14.62 29.81 28.95
N THR A 675 14.76 29.26 30.15
CA THR A 675 14.06 29.72 31.37
C THR A 675 14.99 29.58 32.58
N PRO A 676 15.03 30.57 33.50
CA PRO A 676 15.89 30.49 34.69
C PRO A 676 15.45 29.41 35.69
N GLU A 677 14.15 29.14 35.86
CA GLU A 677 13.61 28.13 36.79
C GLU A 677 12.33 27.45 36.26
N LEU A 678 12.41 26.17 35.85
CA LEU A 678 11.26 25.41 35.32
C LEU A 678 10.11 25.34 36.32
N GLN A 679 10.40 25.20 37.61
CA GLN A 679 9.40 25.07 38.68
C GLN A 679 8.43 26.26 38.74
N ASN A 680 8.87 27.46 38.33
CA ASN A 680 8.00 28.65 38.35
C ASN A 680 7.06 28.67 37.14
N SER A 681 7.55 28.25 35.97
CA SER A 681 6.75 28.24 34.73
C SER A 681 5.87 27.00 34.60
N TYR A 682 6.34 25.86 35.09
CA TYR A 682 5.65 24.57 34.97
C TYR A 682 5.97 23.68 36.19
N PRO A 683 5.31 23.91 37.33
CA PRO A 683 5.51 23.12 38.55
C PRO A 683 5.37 21.61 38.30
N PHE A 684 6.13 20.79 39.03
CA PHE A 684 6.07 19.33 38.90
C PHE A 684 4.65 18.77 39.03
N GLU A 685 3.84 19.30 39.95
CA GLU A 685 2.45 18.88 40.18
C GLU A 685 1.55 19.14 38.95
N ALA A 686 1.84 20.21 38.20
CA ALA A 686 1.15 20.50 36.95
C ALA A 686 1.57 19.53 35.84
N PHE A 687 2.87 19.22 35.76
CA PHE A 687 3.39 18.20 34.84
C PHE A 687 2.80 16.82 35.12
N GLU A 688 2.80 16.39 36.37
CA GLU A 688 2.22 15.12 36.82
C GLU A 688 0.72 15.06 36.47
N ARG A 689 -0.02 16.15 36.68
CA ARG A 689 -1.42 16.26 36.27
C ARG A 689 -1.57 16.10 34.75
N HIS A 690 -0.76 16.78 33.94
CA HIS A 690 -0.83 16.64 32.48
C HIS A 690 -0.45 15.24 32.00
N TYR A 691 0.52 14.57 32.65
CA TYR A 691 0.85 13.18 32.37
C TYR A 691 -0.32 12.23 32.68
N MET A 692 -0.99 12.42 33.83
CA MET A 692 -2.17 11.64 34.18
C MET A 692 -3.29 11.84 33.15
N LEU A 693 -3.58 13.08 32.76
CA LEU A 693 -4.59 13.38 31.75
C LEU A 693 -4.24 12.79 30.39
N ALA A 694 -2.98 12.89 29.94
CA ALA A 694 -2.52 12.31 28.69
C ALA A 694 -2.61 10.77 28.71
N THR A 695 -2.33 10.14 29.86
CA THR A 695 -2.56 8.70 30.07
C THR A 695 -4.04 8.35 29.93
N LEU A 696 -4.96 9.15 30.49
CA LEU A 696 -6.41 8.93 30.33
C LEU A 696 -6.86 9.13 28.88
N GLU A 697 -6.35 10.13 28.17
CA GLU A 697 -6.69 10.37 26.77
C GLU A 697 -6.17 9.26 25.85
N TYR A 698 -5.02 8.66 26.15
CA TYR A 698 -4.57 7.43 25.49
C TYR A 698 -5.44 6.23 25.88
N ALA A 699 -5.77 6.07 27.16
CA ALA A 699 -6.61 4.97 27.65
C ALA A 699 -8.03 4.99 27.03
N ARG A 700 -8.55 6.18 26.74
CA ARG A 700 -9.79 6.40 25.98
C ARG A 700 -9.79 5.61 24.67
N LEU A 701 -8.67 5.61 23.94
CA LEU A 701 -8.53 4.88 22.68
C LEU A 701 -8.57 3.36 22.89
N LEU A 702 -7.99 2.88 23.99
CA LEU A 702 -7.98 1.46 24.33
C LEU A 702 -9.41 0.97 24.61
N ILE A 703 -10.12 1.64 25.51
CA ILE A 703 -11.47 1.24 25.94
C ILE A 703 -12.54 1.45 24.85
N SER A 704 -12.31 2.34 23.89
CA SER A 704 -13.30 2.68 22.84
C SER A 704 -13.00 2.11 21.45
N ASN A 705 -11.82 1.50 21.24
CA ASN A 705 -11.51 0.88 19.95
C ASN A 705 -10.59 -0.33 20.08
N PHE A 706 -9.39 -0.15 20.61
CA PHE A 706 -8.36 -1.20 20.50
C PHE A 706 -8.73 -2.47 21.26
N TRP A 707 -9.45 -2.36 22.37
CA TRP A 707 -9.94 -3.52 23.14
C TRP A 707 -11.22 -4.15 22.57
N LYS A 708 -11.70 -3.72 21.40
CA LYS A 708 -12.86 -4.34 20.73
C LYS A 708 -12.62 -5.83 20.49
N ARG A 709 -13.47 -6.67 21.09
CA ARG A 709 -13.37 -8.14 21.07
C ARG A 709 -12.06 -8.69 21.66
N MET A 710 -11.40 -7.92 22.52
CA MET A 710 -10.18 -8.38 23.18
C MET A 710 -10.51 -9.40 24.27
N THR A 711 -9.79 -10.52 24.23
CA THR A 711 -9.74 -11.55 25.27
C THR A 711 -8.29 -11.71 25.78
N PRO A 712 -8.08 -12.30 26.97
CA PRO A 712 -6.73 -12.62 27.45
C PRO A 712 -5.91 -13.43 26.45
N GLN A 713 -6.52 -14.42 25.78
CA GLN A 713 -5.88 -15.24 24.76
C GLN A 713 -5.47 -14.41 23.54
N SER A 714 -6.34 -13.51 23.07
CA SER A 714 -6.03 -12.61 21.95
C SER A 714 -4.93 -11.58 22.27
N CYS A 715 -4.81 -11.22 23.56
CA CYS A 715 -3.76 -10.33 24.05
C CYS A 715 -2.42 -11.07 24.05
N MET A 716 -2.37 -12.27 24.65
CA MET A 716 -1.15 -13.10 24.71
C MET A 716 -0.66 -13.56 23.33
N SER A 717 -1.57 -13.79 22.36
CA SER A 717 -1.16 -14.14 20.99
C SER A 717 -0.39 -13.03 20.28
N LYS A 718 -0.40 -11.80 20.81
CA LYS A 718 0.33 -10.64 20.29
C LYS A 718 1.59 -10.32 21.08
N ALA A 719 1.98 -11.14 22.06
CA ALA A 719 3.11 -10.85 22.96
C ALA A 719 4.41 -10.48 22.22
N SER A 720 4.72 -11.17 21.11
CA SER A 720 5.91 -10.91 20.29
C SER A 720 5.77 -9.81 19.24
N ASN A 721 4.60 -9.17 19.13
CA ASN A 721 4.37 -8.12 18.14
C ASN A 721 4.84 -6.75 18.68
N GLY A 722 6.12 -6.44 18.47
CA GLY A 722 6.75 -5.18 18.90
C GLY A 722 6.11 -3.90 18.38
N ASN A 723 5.36 -3.97 17.28
CA ASN A 723 4.62 -2.82 16.73
C ASN A 723 3.30 -2.53 17.48
N CYS A 724 2.84 -3.45 18.32
CA CYS A 724 1.66 -3.26 19.17
C CYS A 724 2.07 -2.72 20.55
N GLY A 725 1.42 -1.65 21.02
CA GLY A 725 1.65 -1.14 22.37
C GLY A 725 1.35 -2.18 23.46
N LEU A 726 2.10 -2.13 24.57
CA LEU A 726 2.00 -3.11 25.65
C LEU A 726 0.60 -3.24 26.26
N GLY A 727 -0.18 -2.15 26.30
CA GLY A 727 -1.59 -2.15 26.71
C GLY A 727 -2.55 -2.98 25.84
N TYR A 728 -2.04 -3.63 24.78
CA TYR A 728 -2.81 -4.52 23.92
C TYR A 728 -2.25 -5.95 23.81
N ARG A 729 -1.03 -6.18 24.29
CA ARG A 729 -0.34 -7.48 24.17
C ARG A 729 0.24 -8.02 25.48
N SER A 730 0.05 -7.31 26.59
CA SER A 730 0.49 -7.72 27.92
C SER A 730 -0.64 -7.56 28.94
N ILE A 731 -1.09 -8.66 29.53
CA ILE A 731 -2.14 -8.67 30.55
C ILE A 731 -1.80 -7.76 31.75
N PRO A 732 -0.58 -7.79 32.33
CA PRO A 732 -0.23 -6.88 33.42
C PRO A 732 -0.37 -5.38 33.07
N HIS A 733 -0.06 -5.00 31.83
CA HIS A 733 -0.24 -3.62 31.36
C HIS A 733 -1.71 -3.26 31.16
N VAL A 734 -2.55 -4.22 30.74
CA VAL A 734 -4.02 -4.04 30.68
C VAL A 734 -4.56 -3.76 32.08
N VAL A 735 -4.19 -4.58 33.08
CA VAL A 735 -4.63 -4.39 34.48
C VAL A 735 -4.18 -3.04 35.02
N ARG A 736 -2.90 -2.67 34.83
CA ARG A 736 -2.39 -1.34 35.20
C ARG A 736 -3.21 -0.23 34.56
N MET A 737 -3.49 -0.33 33.27
CA MET A 737 -4.23 0.70 32.54
C MET A 737 -5.65 0.87 33.08
N VAL A 738 -6.34 -0.22 33.43
CA VAL A 738 -7.66 -0.16 34.07
C VAL A 738 -7.58 0.54 35.43
N ARG A 739 -6.55 0.27 36.24
CA ARG A 739 -6.32 0.96 37.51
C ARG A 739 -6.13 2.47 37.32
N LYS A 740 -5.25 2.88 36.38
CA LYS A 740 -5.01 4.29 36.05
C LYS A 740 -6.26 4.99 35.51
N LEU A 741 -7.03 4.31 34.66
CA LEU A 741 -8.29 4.82 34.14
C LEU A 741 -9.30 5.01 35.28
N HIS A 742 -9.37 4.09 36.23
CA HIS A 742 -10.26 4.24 37.37
C HIS A 742 -9.89 5.43 38.26
N SER A 743 -8.65 5.48 38.75
CA SER A 743 -8.20 6.51 39.70
C SER A 743 -8.18 7.91 39.07
N GLY A 744 -7.70 8.01 37.83
CA GLY A 744 -7.64 9.26 37.09
C GLY A 744 -9.02 9.85 36.80
N LEU A 745 -9.99 9.03 36.36
CA LEU A 745 -11.36 9.51 36.13
C LEU A 745 -12.05 9.96 37.43
N THR A 746 -11.79 9.28 38.54
CA THR A 746 -12.30 9.71 39.85
C THR A 746 -11.74 11.09 40.22
N ARG A 747 -10.44 11.33 40.02
CA ARG A 747 -9.83 12.66 40.21
C ARG A 747 -10.40 13.71 39.28
N VAL A 748 -10.49 13.42 37.98
CA VAL A 748 -11.04 14.34 36.97
C VAL A 748 -12.47 14.75 37.30
N LYS A 749 -13.33 13.80 37.68
CA LYS A 749 -14.72 14.10 38.06
C LYS A 749 -14.81 15.02 39.28
N MET A 750 -13.90 14.89 40.24
CA MET A 750 -13.81 15.80 41.39
C MET A 750 -13.31 17.19 41.01
N GLU A 751 -12.39 17.30 40.04
CA GLU A 751 -11.91 18.58 39.52
C GLU A 751 -12.99 19.29 38.71
N HIS A 752 -13.65 18.57 37.79
CA HIS A 752 -14.68 19.10 36.90
C HIS A 752 -15.90 19.61 37.68
N ARG A 753 -16.32 18.93 38.75
CA ARG A 753 -17.42 19.39 39.63
C ARG A 753 -17.14 20.69 40.41
N LYS A 754 -15.88 21.13 40.50
CA LYS A 754 -15.50 22.37 41.20
C LYS A 754 -15.55 23.59 40.29
N LEU A 755 -15.61 23.38 38.98
CA LEU A 755 -15.80 24.41 37.94
C LEU A 755 -17.30 24.57 37.68
#